data_AF-A0A9N8PEA2-F1
#
_entry.id   AF-A0A9N8PEA2-F1
#
_cell.length_a   1.000
_cell.length_b   1.000
_cell.length_c   1.000
_cell.angle_alpha   90.00
_cell.angle_beta   90.00
_cell.angle_gamma   90.00
#
_symmetry.space_group_name_H-M   'P 1'
#
loop_
_entity.id
_entity.type
_entity.pdbx_description
1 polymer ?
#
loop_
_entity_poly.entity_id
_entity_poly.type
_entity_poly.pdbx_seq_one_letter_code
_entity_poly.pdbx_strand_id
1 'polypeptide(L)'
;MLETRHIQELDANSTIKHYWGYADRILPCTKDAGTCAYLDSVYHSHQISMLYTFILWAVLGGVLVFMLSLRYGKSVSRSSDIKTPLRRGLDSLGSLGRRWMLSEAPGRGMLGRVTLLQVTVLASLLGYLLIFSLVGVTYKTWITPTKGHPSLKTIRTGFGGWGDRVGALAYALTPLTIALCSRESILSLITGIPYQHFNFLHRWTGRVIFIQSFLHTLVWTLVEGRFYQPQPETYTAFIKQKYIVWGIVAQIMITFLYVFSTSWAIRLTGYEFFKKTHALIGILYLGACWAHWDKLACWMIASLIIVLADFGIRFLRTALLHVGYRKGKPGLGFHSAIATVQHYGDDEDSVVRIDFDFRHSAWKPGQHFYLCFPALNIWQSHPFTPSSLPDGRSDIQHHTYLIRERSGITAKLAEIAKATGGDSCTTPVILTGPYGGTSTNEAASSNLLAVAGGTGVTSVLPTLQDTFTVAQTGTRAVDLVWVVRKIQDLSWIAPELAELKSWMSSGKASGLRLRIFVTRETAPPESLSSSTSSLSEKGKGCCSKRNKSEKNGVIVSSSNDLTTLQDNFSITYLGGAHPSIKEVVGDFAERAAICGGRSQVIGAGPMEIGTALRSAVAKENHAGRVWRGDESGIMALEWDCRS
;
A
#
# COMPACT_ATOMS: atom_id res chain seq x y z
N MET A 1 -7.15 13.04 -42.68
CA MET A 1 -6.73 14.45 -42.46
C MET A 1 -7.98 15.29 -42.47
N LEU A 2 -8.51 15.64 -41.30
CA LEU A 2 -9.53 16.68 -41.18
C LEU A 2 -8.74 17.99 -41.08
N GLU A 3 -8.97 18.92 -42.01
CA GLU A 3 -8.43 20.28 -41.88
C GLU A 3 -8.78 20.82 -40.49
N THR A 4 -7.76 21.22 -39.74
CA THR A 4 -7.92 22.02 -38.53
C THR A 4 -8.65 23.29 -38.93
N ARG A 5 -9.96 23.36 -38.69
CA ARG A 5 -10.71 24.61 -38.77
C ARG A 5 -10.13 25.55 -37.71
N HIS A 6 -9.16 26.36 -38.12
CA HIS A 6 -8.67 27.46 -37.29
C HIS A 6 -9.86 28.37 -36.96
N ILE A 7 -9.89 28.89 -35.73
CA ILE A 7 -10.92 29.85 -35.27
C ILE A 7 -10.82 31.19 -36.05
N GLN A 8 -9.77 31.34 -36.86
CA GLN A 8 -9.31 32.54 -37.55
C GLN A 8 -8.88 32.15 -38.99
N GLU A 9 -9.11 33.02 -39.97
CA GLU A 9 -8.75 32.81 -41.37
C GLU A 9 -7.28 33.21 -41.61
N LEU A 10 -6.57 32.46 -42.47
CA LEU A 10 -5.18 32.77 -42.85
C LEU A 10 -5.19 33.82 -43.97
N ASP A 11 -4.53 34.96 -43.75
CA ASP A 11 -4.25 35.97 -44.77
C ASP A 11 -2.74 36.06 -45.06
N ALA A 12 -2.36 36.77 -46.12
CA ALA A 12 -0.96 36.88 -46.55
C ALA A 12 -0.02 37.55 -45.52
N ASN A 13 -0.58 38.25 -44.51
CA ASN A 13 0.17 38.94 -43.46
C ASN A 13 0.07 38.24 -42.09
N SER A 14 -0.57 37.07 -42.04
CA SER A 14 -0.82 36.34 -40.80
C SER A 14 0.39 35.53 -40.35
N THR A 15 0.65 35.56 -39.04
CA THR A 15 1.67 34.74 -38.40
C THR A 15 1.02 33.76 -37.44
N ILE A 16 1.50 32.51 -37.45
CA ILE A 16 1.04 31.46 -36.55
C ILE A 16 1.92 31.46 -35.32
N LYS A 17 1.32 31.66 -34.14
CA LYS A 17 1.97 31.52 -32.85
C LYS A 17 1.54 30.21 -32.20
N HIS A 18 2.52 29.34 -31.96
CA HIS A 18 2.32 28.05 -31.32
C HIS A 18 2.21 28.17 -29.80
N TYR A 19 1.34 27.35 -29.21
CA TYR A 19 1.13 27.26 -27.77
C TYR A 19 1.20 25.80 -27.34
N TRP A 20 2.02 25.51 -26.31
CA TRP A 20 2.12 24.15 -25.80
C TRP A 20 0.78 23.69 -25.21
N GLY A 21 0.30 22.52 -25.63
CA GLY A 21 -0.93 21.93 -25.09
C GLY A 21 -2.23 22.63 -25.50
N TYR A 22 -2.19 23.55 -26.49
CA TYR A 22 -3.37 24.26 -27.00
C TYR A 22 -3.41 24.33 -28.53
N ALA A 23 -4.51 24.86 -29.06
CA ALA A 23 -4.60 25.20 -30.47
C ALA A 23 -3.67 26.36 -30.82
N ASP A 24 -3.17 26.40 -32.06
CA ASP A 24 -2.34 27.51 -32.55
C ASP A 24 -3.16 28.81 -32.66
N ARG A 25 -2.48 29.95 -32.54
CA ARG A 25 -3.09 31.28 -32.65
C ARG A 25 -2.63 32.00 -33.91
N ILE A 26 -3.55 32.64 -34.62
CA ILE A 26 -3.24 33.48 -35.77
C ILE A 26 -3.19 34.95 -35.33
N LEU A 27 -2.13 35.64 -35.71
CA LEU A 27 -1.86 37.05 -35.40
C LEU A 27 -1.60 37.87 -36.68
N PRO A 28 -2.06 39.13 -36.76
CA PRO A 28 -2.87 39.83 -35.76
C PRO A 28 -4.31 39.31 -35.68
N CYS A 29 -4.98 39.53 -34.56
CA CYS A 29 -6.39 39.16 -34.43
C CYS A 29 -7.27 40.12 -35.25
N THR A 30 -8.02 39.57 -36.20
CA THR A 30 -8.86 40.33 -37.15
C THR A 30 -10.33 40.47 -36.70
N LYS A 31 -10.68 40.00 -35.50
CA LYS A 31 -12.04 40.11 -34.93
C LYS A 31 -12.24 41.46 -34.22
N ASP A 32 -13.42 41.68 -33.64
CA ASP A 32 -13.67 42.89 -32.84
C ASP A 32 -12.74 42.97 -31.62
N ALA A 33 -12.46 44.19 -31.16
CA ALA A 33 -11.52 44.46 -30.07
C ALA A 33 -11.84 43.68 -28.78
N GLY A 34 -13.13 43.49 -28.47
CA GLY A 34 -13.56 42.71 -27.31
C GLY A 34 -13.24 41.22 -27.46
N THR A 35 -13.51 40.64 -28.63
CA THR A 35 -13.16 39.26 -28.94
C THR A 35 -11.65 39.06 -28.96
N CYS A 36 -10.88 39.98 -29.54
CA CYS A 36 -9.43 39.88 -29.56
C CYS A 36 -8.82 39.95 -28.15
N ALA A 37 -9.27 40.89 -27.32
CA ALA A 37 -8.84 40.98 -25.92
C ALA A 37 -9.21 39.75 -25.08
N TYR A 38 -10.37 39.13 -25.36
CA TYR A 38 -10.74 37.87 -24.75
C TYR A 38 -9.81 36.73 -25.18
N LEU A 39 -9.52 36.61 -26.47
CA LEU A 39 -8.59 35.60 -26.99
C LEU A 39 -7.19 35.79 -26.39
N ASP A 40 -6.68 37.02 -26.28
CA ASP A 40 -5.43 37.30 -25.55
C ASP A 40 -5.45 36.72 -24.14
N SER A 41 -6.54 36.95 -23.41
CA SER A 41 -6.71 36.44 -22.05
C SER A 41 -6.79 34.91 -21.97
N VAL A 42 -7.48 34.25 -22.89
CA VAL A 42 -7.62 32.78 -22.89
C VAL A 42 -6.28 32.12 -23.16
N TYR A 43 -5.58 32.56 -24.21
CA TYR A 43 -4.27 32.01 -24.56
C TYR A 43 -3.23 32.27 -23.47
N HIS A 44 -3.24 33.46 -22.86
CA HIS A 44 -2.38 33.74 -21.71
C HIS A 44 -2.71 32.85 -20.50
N SER A 45 -4.00 32.70 -20.18
CA SER A 45 -4.45 31.80 -19.11
C SER A 45 -3.99 30.37 -19.34
N HIS A 46 -4.05 29.87 -20.57
CA HIS A 46 -3.58 28.52 -20.91
C HIS A 46 -2.06 28.36 -20.73
N GLN A 47 -1.25 29.34 -21.15
CA GLN A 47 0.20 29.30 -20.90
C GLN A 47 0.52 29.19 -19.40
N ILE A 48 -0.20 29.97 -18.59
CA ILE A 48 -0.09 29.90 -17.13
C ILE A 48 -0.52 28.52 -16.61
N SER A 49 -1.63 27.96 -17.11
CA SER A 49 -2.07 26.61 -16.75
C SER A 49 -0.97 25.58 -17.00
N MET A 50 -0.33 25.61 -18.17
CA MET A 50 0.77 24.69 -18.49
C MET A 50 1.98 24.89 -17.59
N LEU A 51 2.37 26.14 -17.33
CA LEU A 51 3.45 26.45 -16.40
C LEU A 51 3.19 25.83 -15.01
N TYR A 52 1.97 25.97 -14.49
CA TYR A 52 1.62 25.35 -13.21
C TYR A 52 1.67 23.81 -13.27
N THR A 53 1.16 23.18 -14.34
CA THR A 53 1.30 21.71 -14.46
C THR A 53 2.77 21.26 -14.44
N PHE A 54 3.68 22.02 -15.04
CA PHE A 54 5.11 21.69 -15.01
C PHE A 54 5.77 21.99 -13.66
N ILE A 55 5.40 23.08 -12.99
CA ILE A 55 5.87 23.39 -11.63
C ILE A 55 5.46 22.28 -10.67
N LEU A 56 4.22 21.78 -10.76
CA LEU A 56 3.75 20.65 -9.96
C LEU A 56 4.70 19.44 -10.10
N TRP A 57 5.02 19.04 -11.32
CA TRP A 57 5.91 17.91 -11.57
C TRP A 57 7.38 18.18 -11.21
N ALA A 58 7.86 19.42 -11.37
CA ALA A 58 9.18 19.82 -10.92
C ALA A 58 9.31 19.72 -9.38
N VAL A 59 8.29 20.17 -8.64
CA VAL A 59 8.24 20.04 -7.17
C VAL A 59 8.20 18.58 -6.74
N LEU A 60 7.33 17.77 -7.37
CA LEU A 60 7.26 16.33 -7.08
C LEU A 60 8.59 15.63 -7.37
N GLY A 61 9.22 15.92 -8.52
CA GLY A 61 10.55 15.41 -8.87
C GLY A 61 11.62 15.83 -7.87
N GLY A 62 11.64 17.10 -7.46
CA GLY A 62 12.56 17.62 -6.45
C GLY A 62 12.41 16.93 -5.10
N VAL A 63 11.19 16.68 -4.63
CA VAL A 63 10.92 15.91 -3.40
C VAL A 63 11.43 14.48 -3.52
N LEU A 64 11.22 13.82 -4.66
CA LEU A 64 11.70 12.46 -4.89
C LEU A 64 13.24 12.38 -4.93
N VAL A 65 13.90 13.33 -5.60
CA VAL A 65 15.36 13.43 -5.62
C VAL A 65 15.89 13.66 -4.20
N PHE A 66 15.29 14.57 -3.44
CA PHE A 66 15.67 14.81 -2.05
C PHE A 66 15.55 13.56 -1.18
N MET A 67 14.44 12.83 -1.30
CA MET A 67 14.23 11.56 -0.58
C MET A 67 15.26 10.49 -0.97
N LEU A 68 15.60 10.41 -2.26
CA LEU A 68 16.64 9.50 -2.77
C LEU A 68 18.02 9.84 -2.20
N SER A 69 18.38 11.13 -2.19
CA SER A 69 19.64 11.62 -1.62
C SER A 69 19.75 11.29 -0.12
N LEU A 70 18.67 11.49 0.65
CA LEU A 70 18.63 11.12 2.07
C LEU A 70 18.82 9.61 2.27
N ARG A 71 18.21 8.79 1.42
CA ARG A 71 18.32 7.33 1.50
C ARG A 71 19.73 6.84 1.19
N TYR A 72 20.37 7.36 0.14
CA TYR A 72 21.73 6.98 -0.21
C TYR A 72 22.74 7.51 0.81
N GLY A 73 22.56 8.74 1.30
CA GLY A 73 23.38 9.33 2.36
C GLY A 73 23.37 8.53 3.67
N LYS A 74 22.22 7.97 4.06
CA LYS A 74 22.11 7.06 5.22
C LYS A 74 22.90 5.76 5.03
N SER A 75 23.00 5.24 3.80
CA SER A 75 23.76 4.03 3.51
C SER A 75 25.27 4.25 3.65
N VAL A 76 25.77 5.40 3.21
CA VAL A 76 27.20 5.75 3.26
C VAL A 76 27.64 6.11 4.68
N SER A 77 26.84 6.87 5.42
CA SER A 77 27.15 7.28 6.81
C SER A 77 27.09 6.12 7.83
N ARG A 78 26.58 4.94 7.45
CA ARG A 78 26.56 3.75 8.30
C ARG A 78 27.96 3.13 8.50
N SER A 79 28.93 3.53 7.68
CA SER A 79 30.34 3.10 7.76
C SER A 79 31.19 3.91 8.73
N SER A 80 30.71 5.04 9.26
CA SER A 80 31.47 5.87 10.20
C SER A 80 30.65 6.16 11.46
N ASP A 81 31.14 5.67 12.59
CA ASP A 81 30.53 5.82 13.93
C ASP A 81 30.72 7.24 14.51
N ILE A 82 30.86 8.24 13.64
CA ILE A 82 31.09 9.63 14.02
C ILE A 82 29.74 10.25 14.41
N LYS A 83 29.47 10.25 15.72
CA LYS A 83 28.32 10.90 16.36
C LYS A 83 28.48 12.42 16.32
N THR A 84 28.31 13.04 15.15
CA THR A 84 28.34 14.49 15.03
C THR A 84 27.11 15.13 15.71
N PRO A 85 27.23 16.37 16.24
CA PRO A 85 26.09 17.13 16.76
C PRO A 85 24.97 17.27 15.72
N LEU A 86 25.33 17.39 14.44
CA LEU A 86 24.40 17.44 13.31
C LEU A 86 23.55 16.16 13.20
N ARG A 87 24.15 14.98 13.32
CA ARG A 87 23.43 13.70 13.25
C ARG A 87 22.47 13.54 14.45
N ARG A 88 22.90 13.93 15.65
CA ARG A 88 22.02 13.96 16.84
C ARG A 88 20.85 14.94 16.66
N GLY A 89 21.10 16.09 16.03
CA GLY A 89 20.05 17.05 15.65
C GLY A 89 19.03 16.45 14.68
N LEU A 90 19.49 15.79 13.61
CA LEU A 90 18.62 15.13 12.64
C LEU A 90 17.83 13.97 13.25
N ASP A 91 18.46 13.14 14.08
CA ASP A 91 17.78 12.04 14.78
C ASP A 91 16.76 12.57 15.80
N SER A 92 17.07 13.68 16.48
CA SER A 92 16.16 14.39 17.39
C SER A 92 14.93 14.95 16.66
N LEU A 93 15.15 15.62 15.51
CA LEU A 93 14.07 16.07 14.63
C LEU A 93 13.24 14.90 14.10
N GLY A 94 13.89 13.78 13.75
CA GLY A 94 13.21 12.55 13.34
C GLY A 94 12.34 11.97 14.46
N SER A 95 12.82 11.95 15.70
CA SER A 95 12.05 11.54 16.88
C SER A 95 10.86 12.48 17.13
N LEU A 96 11.06 13.80 17.06
CA LEU A 96 9.96 14.78 17.16
C LEU A 96 8.93 14.57 16.04
N GLY A 97 9.41 14.35 14.81
CA GLY A 97 8.59 14.04 13.64
C GLY A 97 7.74 12.79 13.88
N ARG A 98 8.33 11.69 14.37
CA ARG A 98 7.57 10.45 14.69
C ARG A 98 6.51 10.70 15.77
N ARG A 99 6.82 11.47 16.82
CA ARG A 99 5.85 11.79 17.88
C ARG A 99 4.59 12.46 17.35
N TRP A 100 4.72 13.38 16.39
CA TRP A 100 3.57 14.09 15.84
C TRP A 100 2.99 13.39 14.61
N MET A 101 3.81 13.10 13.61
CA MET A 101 3.36 12.63 12.29
C MET A 101 2.87 11.18 12.28
N LEU A 102 3.26 10.34 13.24
CA LEU A 102 2.76 8.96 13.38
C LEU A 102 1.35 8.92 13.98
N SER A 103 0.97 9.97 14.71
CA SER A 103 -0.34 10.07 15.34
C SER A 103 -1.46 10.00 14.30
N GLU A 104 -2.59 9.42 14.70
CA GLU A 104 -3.76 9.33 13.84
C GLU A 104 -4.37 10.72 13.63
N ALA A 105 -4.72 11.02 12.38
CA ALA A 105 -5.36 12.28 12.06
C ALA A 105 -6.82 12.33 12.54
N PRO A 106 -7.34 13.51 12.93
CA PRO A 106 -8.76 13.67 13.21
C PRO A 106 -9.61 13.45 11.94
N GLY A 107 -10.89 13.14 12.09
CA GLY A 107 -11.81 12.99 10.95
C GLY A 107 -11.93 11.56 10.38
N ARG A 108 -11.94 10.55 11.26
CA ARG A 108 -12.05 9.12 10.91
C ARG A 108 -13.18 8.79 9.92
N GLY A 109 -14.31 9.49 9.98
CA GLY A 109 -15.46 9.25 9.10
C GLY A 109 -15.16 9.48 7.62
N MET A 110 -14.36 10.50 7.30
CA MET A 110 -14.07 10.88 5.90
C MET A 110 -12.69 10.40 5.43
N LEU A 111 -11.68 10.51 6.29
CA LEU A 111 -10.28 10.21 5.93
C LEU A 111 -9.92 8.73 6.17
N GLY A 112 -10.71 8.03 6.99
CA GLY A 112 -10.36 6.70 7.51
C GLY A 112 -9.25 6.78 8.56
N ARG A 113 -8.61 5.64 8.85
CA ARG A 113 -7.54 5.52 9.85
C ARG A 113 -6.18 5.82 9.25
N VAL A 114 -5.85 7.10 9.14
CA VAL A 114 -4.65 7.60 8.45
C VAL A 114 -3.77 8.40 9.40
N THR A 115 -2.49 8.49 9.08
CA THR A 115 -1.53 9.26 9.87
C THR A 115 -1.62 10.75 9.54
N LEU A 116 -1.20 11.62 10.47
CA LEU A 116 -1.07 13.05 10.20
C LEU A 116 -0.15 13.32 9.01
N LEU A 117 0.92 12.52 8.83
CA LEU A 117 1.79 12.63 7.65
C LEU A 117 1.00 12.51 6.34
N GLN A 118 0.14 11.49 6.22
CA GLN A 118 -0.65 11.26 5.01
C GLN A 118 -1.59 12.44 4.73
N VAL A 119 -2.21 12.98 5.78
CA VAL A 119 -3.12 14.14 5.69
C VAL A 119 -2.35 15.40 5.32
N THR A 120 -1.17 15.64 5.90
CA THR A 120 -0.33 16.79 5.56
C THR A 120 0.11 16.73 4.09
N VAL A 121 0.55 15.57 3.59
CA VAL A 121 0.93 15.42 2.18
C VAL A 121 -0.26 15.70 1.25
N LEU A 122 -1.43 15.17 1.58
CA LEU A 122 -2.66 15.45 0.82
C LEU A 122 -3.04 16.93 0.89
N ALA A 123 -3.00 17.55 2.06
CA ALA A 123 -3.35 18.95 2.27
C ALA A 123 -2.41 19.89 1.50
N SER A 124 -1.10 19.60 1.46
CA SER A 124 -0.13 20.35 0.65
C SER A 124 -0.46 20.27 -0.84
N LEU A 125 -0.81 19.07 -1.34
CA LEU A 125 -1.23 18.89 -2.73
C LEU A 125 -2.53 19.63 -3.04
N LEU A 126 -3.54 19.53 -2.17
CA LEU A 126 -4.80 20.26 -2.32
C LEU A 126 -4.61 21.77 -2.27
N GLY A 127 -3.74 22.27 -1.38
CA GLY A 127 -3.39 23.68 -1.29
C GLY A 127 -2.75 24.19 -2.57
N TYR A 128 -1.80 23.43 -3.14
CA TYR A 128 -1.24 23.72 -4.46
C TYR A 128 -2.33 23.82 -5.52
N LEU A 129 -3.16 22.78 -5.65
CA LEU A 129 -4.19 22.72 -6.69
C LEU A 129 -5.22 23.85 -6.55
N LEU A 130 -5.62 24.19 -5.33
CA LEU A 130 -6.56 25.28 -5.07
C LEU A 130 -5.95 26.62 -5.47
N ILE A 131 -4.76 26.95 -4.96
CA ILE A 131 -4.08 28.24 -5.23
C ILE A 131 -3.87 28.40 -6.74
N PHE A 132 -3.27 27.41 -7.39
CA PHE A 132 -2.92 27.50 -8.80
C PHE A 132 -4.12 27.34 -9.73
N SER A 133 -5.25 26.82 -9.26
CA SER A 133 -6.51 26.90 -10.01
C SER A 133 -7.05 28.33 -10.11
N LEU A 134 -6.74 29.21 -9.14
CA LEU A 134 -7.31 30.57 -9.07
C LEU A 134 -6.32 31.67 -9.50
N VAL A 135 -5.03 31.54 -9.13
CA VAL A 135 -4.02 32.58 -9.38
C VAL A 135 -3.70 32.72 -10.87
N GLY A 136 -3.84 33.91 -11.43
CA GLY A 136 -3.58 34.18 -12.85
C GLY A 136 -4.77 33.92 -13.77
N VAL A 137 -5.99 33.79 -13.23
CA VAL A 137 -7.24 33.90 -14.01
C VAL A 137 -7.57 35.38 -14.18
N THR A 138 -7.95 35.78 -15.40
CA THR A 138 -8.45 37.14 -15.66
C THR A 138 -9.94 37.23 -15.32
N TYR A 139 -10.29 37.85 -14.19
CA TYR A 139 -11.67 38.05 -13.75
C TYR A 139 -12.35 39.26 -14.42
N LYS A 140 -12.32 39.28 -15.76
CA LYS A 140 -12.98 40.31 -16.59
C LYS A 140 -14.14 39.70 -17.36
N THR A 141 -15.15 40.52 -17.63
CA THR A 141 -16.27 40.19 -18.53
C THR A 141 -16.15 41.00 -19.81
N TRP A 142 -16.26 40.34 -20.95
CA TRP A 142 -16.32 40.94 -22.28
C TRP A 142 -17.70 40.68 -22.86
N ILE A 143 -18.37 41.74 -23.32
CA ILE A 143 -19.67 41.65 -24.00
C ILE A 143 -19.41 42.03 -25.45
N THR A 144 -19.64 41.09 -26.35
CA THR A 144 -19.33 41.24 -27.78
C THR A 144 -20.56 40.92 -28.63
N PRO A 145 -20.75 41.58 -29.78
CA PRO A 145 -21.84 41.26 -30.70
C PRO A 145 -21.70 39.82 -31.22
N THR A 146 -22.83 39.16 -31.43
CA THR A 146 -22.86 37.79 -31.97
C THR A 146 -22.70 37.81 -33.49
N LYS A 147 -21.79 36.99 -34.04
CA LYS A 147 -21.55 36.90 -35.49
C LYS A 147 -22.84 36.48 -36.20
N GLY A 148 -23.28 37.27 -37.18
CA GLY A 148 -24.52 37.01 -37.93
C GLY A 148 -25.82 37.38 -37.22
N HIS A 149 -25.76 37.79 -35.93
CA HIS A 149 -26.95 38.17 -35.15
C HIS A 149 -26.67 39.47 -34.36
N PRO A 150 -26.81 40.66 -34.98
CA PRO A 150 -26.43 41.94 -34.36
C PRO A 150 -27.23 42.29 -33.10
N SER A 151 -28.46 41.79 -32.99
CA SER A 151 -29.33 41.99 -31.82
C SER A 151 -28.94 41.11 -30.62
N LEU A 152 -28.13 40.07 -30.83
CA LEU A 152 -27.68 39.16 -29.79
C LEU A 152 -26.26 39.52 -29.32
N LYS A 153 -26.02 39.32 -28.03
CA LYS A 153 -24.74 39.59 -27.38
C LYS A 153 -24.21 38.32 -26.74
N THR A 154 -22.95 38.02 -27.01
CA THR A 154 -22.20 36.95 -26.37
C THR A 154 -21.48 37.50 -25.14
N ILE A 155 -21.65 36.83 -24.01
CA ILE A 155 -20.94 37.14 -22.76
C ILE A 155 -19.73 36.22 -22.69
N ARG A 156 -18.54 36.79 -22.54
CA ARG A 156 -17.30 36.04 -22.31
C ARG A 156 -16.72 36.45 -20.97
N THR A 157 -16.18 35.49 -20.22
CA THR A 157 -15.60 35.73 -18.91
C THR A 157 -14.32 34.91 -18.74
N GLY A 158 -13.53 35.21 -17.71
CA GLY A 158 -12.39 34.36 -17.32
C GLY A 158 -12.76 32.91 -16.95
N PHE A 159 -14.05 32.59 -16.85
CA PHE A 159 -14.54 31.29 -16.43
C PHE A 159 -14.12 30.18 -17.40
N GLY A 160 -14.10 30.43 -18.72
CA GLY A 160 -13.58 29.46 -19.70
C GLY A 160 -12.11 29.12 -19.48
N GLY A 161 -11.26 30.15 -19.28
CA GLY A 161 -9.84 29.95 -18.96
C GLY A 161 -9.60 29.24 -17.62
N TRP A 162 -10.48 29.46 -16.64
CA TRP A 162 -10.49 28.70 -15.38
C TRP A 162 -10.89 27.23 -15.60
N GLY A 163 -11.92 26.98 -16.42
CA GLY A 163 -12.35 25.64 -16.82
C GLY A 163 -11.22 24.84 -17.48
N ASP A 164 -10.51 25.45 -18.43
CA ASP A 164 -9.33 24.82 -19.07
C ASP A 164 -8.23 24.52 -18.06
N ARG A 165 -8.03 25.39 -17.08
CA ARG A 165 -7.01 25.20 -16.05
C ARG A 165 -7.27 24.01 -15.15
N VAL A 166 -8.49 23.88 -14.63
CA VAL A 166 -8.84 22.72 -13.79
C VAL A 166 -8.81 21.43 -14.61
N GLY A 167 -9.15 21.49 -15.90
CA GLY A 167 -8.96 20.37 -16.84
C GLY A 167 -7.47 20.00 -17.04
N ALA A 168 -6.60 20.97 -17.29
CA ALA A 168 -5.16 20.75 -17.45
C ALA A 168 -4.50 20.18 -16.19
N LEU A 169 -4.87 20.68 -15.00
CA LEU A 169 -4.42 20.13 -13.73
C LEU A 169 -4.90 18.69 -13.53
N ALA A 170 -6.14 18.37 -13.90
CA ALA A 170 -6.65 16.99 -13.85
C ALA A 170 -5.84 16.05 -14.76
N TYR A 171 -5.54 16.47 -16.00
CA TYR A 171 -4.68 15.70 -16.91
C TYR A 171 -3.28 15.47 -16.30
N ALA A 172 -2.68 16.51 -15.73
CA ALA A 172 -1.36 16.43 -15.13
C ALA A 172 -1.31 15.54 -13.88
N LEU A 173 -2.42 15.39 -13.14
CA LEU A 173 -2.53 14.50 -11.98
C LEU A 173 -2.71 13.02 -12.35
N THR A 174 -3.18 12.71 -13.55
CA THR A 174 -3.45 11.33 -13.99
C THR A 174 -2.21 10.42 -13.90
N PRO A 175 -1.02 10.78 -14.44
CA PRO A 175 0.15 9.91 -14.33
C PRO A 175 0.61 9.72 -12.88
N LEU A 176 0.49 10.75 -12.03
CA LEU A 176 0.80 10.63 -10.60
C LEU A 176 -0.16 9.65 -9.91
N THR A 177 -1.46 9.75 -10.19
CA THR A 177 -2.49 8.88 -9.60
C THR A 177 -2.23 7.41 -9.92
N ILE A 178 -1.77 7.10 -11.13
CA ILE A 178 -1.40 5.74 -11.53
C ILE A 178 -0.11 5.29 -10.85
N ALA A 179 0.93 6.14 -10.82
CA ALA A 179 2.20 5.81 -10.15
C ALA A 179 2.01 5.48 -8.65
N LEU A 180 1.03 6.11 -8.01
CA LEU A 180 0.68 5.90 -6.59
C LEU A 180 0.01 4.54 -6.31
N CYS A 181 -0.48 3.80 -7.31
CA CYS A 181 -1.06 2.46 -7.12
C CYS A 181 -0.28 1.31 -7.76
N SER A 182 0.74 1.60 -8.58
CA SER A 182 1.58 0.58 -9.23
C SER A 182 2.25 -0.33 -8.19
N ARG A 183 2.31 -1.64 -8.47
CA ARG A 183 2.98 -2.63 -7.59
C ARG A 183 4.48 -2.67 -7.87
N GLU A 184 4.86 -2.61 -9.14
CA GLU A 184 6.24 -2.36 -9.58
C GLU A 184 6.52 -0.86 -9.46
N SER A 185 6.55 -0.40 -8.21
CA SER A 185 6.48 1.02 -7.86
C SER A 185 7.87 1.67 -7.89
N ILE A 186 8.10 2.52 -8.90
CA ILE A 186 9.26 3.42 -8.93
C ILE A 186 9.30 4.30 -7.67
N LEU A 187 8.13 4.73 -7.18
CA LEU A 187 8.04 5.50 -5.94
C LEU A 187 8.57 4.71 -4.74
N SER A 188 8.28 3.41 -4.66
CA SER A 188 8.82 2.54 -3.61
C SER A 188 10.34 2.35 -3.75
N LEU A 189 10.84 2.23 -4.98
CA LEU A 189 12.29 2.14 -5.25
C LEU A 189 13.02 3.42 -4.82
N ILE A 190 12.45 4.59 -5.03
CA ILE A 190 13.04 5.88 -4.65
C ILE A 190 12.93 6.09 -3.14
N THR A 191 11.72 6.07 -2.61
CA THR A 191 11.41 6.48 -1.23
C THR A 191 11.73 5.43 -0.18
N GLY A 192 11.75 4.14 -0.56
CA GLY A 192 11.83 3.02 0.37
C GLY A 192 10.51 2.72 1.10
N ILE A 193 9.44 3.44 0.79
CA ILE A 193 8.11 3.25 1.38
C ILE A 193 7.38 2.17 0.56
N PRO A 194 6.77 1.16 1.19
CA PRO A 194 5.97 0.17 0.48
C PRO A 194 4.79 0.80 -0.27
N TYR A 195 4.52 0.34 -1.49
CA TYR A 195 3.52 0.94 -2.38
C TYR A 195 2.11 1.01 -1.77
N GLN A 196 1.77 0.11 -0.85
CA GLN A 196 0.46 0.07 -0.20
C GLN A 196 0.16 1.37 0.56
N HIS A 197 1.18 2.06 1.08
CA HIS A 197 0.99 3.34 1.75
C HIS A 197 0.61 4.48 0.79
N PHE A 198 0.98 4.37 -0.49
CA PHE A 198 0.61 5.33 -1.54
C PHE A 198 -0.84 5.19 -2.00
N ASN A 199 -1.47 4.03 -1.79
CA ASN A 199 -2.87 3.81 -2.14
C ASN A 199 -3.83 4.81 -1.48
N PHE A 200 -3.47 5.37 -0.32
CA PHE A 200 -4.22 6.49 0.26
C PHE A 200 -4.26 7.68 -0.69
N LEU A 201 -3.11 8.12 -1.20
CA LEU A 201 -3.02 9.24 -2.12
C LEU A 201 -3.66 8.90 -3.47
N HIS A 202 -3.47 7.70 -4.02
CA HIS A 202 -4.16 7.26 -5.24
C HIS A 202 -5.69 7.46 -5.16
N ARG A 203 -6.31 7.04 -4.05
CA ARG A 203 -7.76 7.24 -3.85
C ARG A 203 -8.13 8.71 -3.82
N TRP A 204 -7.35 9.54 -3.15
CA TRP A 204 -7.66 10.97 -3.02
C TRP A 204 -7.40 11.75 -4.31
N THR A 205 -6.28 11.51 -5.00
CA THR A 205 -6.01 12.15 -6.29
C THR A 205 -7.02 11.74 -7.34
N GLY A 206 -7.49 10.48 -7.34
CA GLY A 206 -8.60 10.05 -8.20
C GLY A 206 -9.90 10.82 -7.96
N ARG A 207 -10.24 11.12 -6.70
CA ARG A 207 -11.40 11.96 -6.34
C ARG A 207 -11.21 13.40 -6.79
N VAL A 208 -9.99 13.94 -6.64
CA VAL A 208 -9.66 15.30 -7.07
C VAL A 208 -9.78 15.43 -8.60
N ILE A 209 -9.27 14.45 -9.35
CA ILE A 209 -9.43 14.40 -10.81
C ILE A 209 -10.91 14.40 -11.18
N PHE A 210 -11.73 13.54 -10.56
CA PHE A 210 -13.17 13.52 -10.79
C PHE A 210 -13.83 14.89 -10.57
N ILE A 211 -13.53 15.56 -9.44
CA ILE A 211 -14.08 16.88 -9.12
C ILE A 211 -13.61 17.94 -10.13
N GLN A 212 -12.32 17.98 -10.46
CA GLN A 212 -11.77 18.93 -11.43
C GLN A 212 -12.34 18.71 -12.84
N SER A 213 -12.47 17.46 -13.29
CA SER A 213 -13.09 17.11 -14.57
C SER A 213 -14.57 17.47 -14.62
N PHE A 214 -15.31 17.24 -13.52
CA PHE A 214 -16.70 17.66 -13.41
C PHE A 214 -16.84 19.19 -13.49
N LEU A 215 -16.01 19.94 -12.76
CA LEU A 215 -16.01 21.41 -12.80
C LEU A 215 -15.62 21.93 -14.19
N HIS A 216 -14.60 21.35 -14.84
CA HIS A 216 -14.24 21.64 -16.23
C HIS A 216 -15.43 21.46 -17.17
N THR A 217 -16.12 20.31 -17.08
CA THR A 217 -17.28 19.99 -17.91
C THR A 217 -18.41 20.98 -17.65
N LEU A 218 -18.75 21.24 -16.38
CA LEU A 218 -19.82 22.16 -15.99
C LEU A 218 -19.56 23.58 -16.53
N VAL A 219 -18.33 24.07 -16.41
CA VAL A 219 -17.93 25.39 -16.94
C VAL A 219 -18.19 25.46 -18.44
N TRP A 220 -17.69 24.50 -19.21
CA TRP A 220 -17.83 24.52 -20.66
C TRP A 220 -19.28 24.33 -21.11
N THR A 221 -20.07 23.52 -20.40
CA THR A 221 -21.52 23.44 -20.63
C THR A 221 -22.22 24.79 -20.40
N LEU A 222 -21.85 25.54 -19.36
CA LEU A 222 -22.43 26.86 -19.10
C LEU A 222 -21.95 27.92 -20.09
N VAL A 223 -20.67 27.92 -20.44
CA VAL A 223 -20.09 28.85 -21.42
C VAL A 223 -20.77 28.69 -22.78
N GLU A 224 -20.81 27.46 -23.31
CA GLU A 224 -21.34 27.18 -24.65
C GLU A 224 -22.86 27.05 -24.68
N GLY A 225 -23.50 26.70 -23.56
CA GLY A 225 -24.96 26.50 -23.46
C GLY A 225 -25.74 27.73 -23.00
N ARG A 226 -25.09 28.70 -22.36
CA ARG A 226 -25.79 29.87 -21.79
C ARG A 226 -25.14 31.21 -22.10
N PHE A 227 -23.82 31.30 -22.05
CA PHE A 227 -23.12 32.59 -22.19
C PHE A 227 -22.88 32.96 -23.65
N TYR A 228 -22.60 31.98 -24.50
CA TYR A 228 -22.44 32.18 -25.93
C TYR A 228 -23.80 32.11 -26.64
N GLN A 229 -23.96 32.95 -27.65
CA GLN A 229 -25.17 33.12 -28.45
C GLN A 229 -24.82 32.97 -29.94
N PRO A 230 -25.77 32.58 -30.81
CA PRO A 230 -27.19 32.30 -30.52
C PRO A 230 -27.42 30.89 -29.95
N GLN A 231 -28.50 30.72 -29.18
CA GLN A 231 -28.99 29.42 -28.71
C GLN A 231 -30.28 29.03 -29.43
N PRO A 232 -30.45 27.74 -29.82
CA PRO A 232 -29.63 26.58 -29.45
C PRO A 232 -28.48 26.26 -30.43
N GLU A 233 -28.24 27.08 -31.46
CA GLU A 233 -27.31 26.73 -32.54
C GLU A 233 -25.87 26.56 -32.05
N THR A 234 -25.41 27.45 -31.16
CA THR A 234 -24.05 27.41 -30.61
C THR A 234 -23.80 26.12 -29.83
N TYR A 235 -24.70 25.77 -28.91
CA TYR A 235 -24.56 24.56 -28.11
C TYR A 235 -24.68 23.29 -28.97
N THR A 236 -25.59 23.29 -29.95
CA THR A 236 -25.77 22.16 -30.87
C THR A 236 -24.52 21.95 -31.74
N ALA A 237 -23.88 23.02 -32.18
CA ALA A 237 -22.62 22.95 -32.92
C ALA A 237 -21.47 22.47 -32.02
N PHE A 238 -21.43 22.91 -30.77
CA PHE A 238 -20.44 22.51 -29.77
C PHE A 238 -20.52 21.01 -29.43
N ILE A 239 -21.70 20.51 -29.06
CA ILE A 239 -21.87 19.14 -28.56
C ILE A 239 -21.60 18.08 -29.63
N LYS A 240 -21.74 18.43 -30.92
CA LYS A 240 -21.44 17.56 -32.06
C LYS A 240 -19.95 17.47 -32.39
N GLN A 241 -19.10 18.29 -31.78
CA GLN A 241 -17.66 18.25 -32.02
C GLN A 241 -17.09 16.93 -31.47
N LYS A 242 -16.31 16.23 -32.30
CA LYS A 242 -15.79 14.89 -31.96
C LYS A 242 -15.05 14.86 -30.62
N TYR A 243 -14.23 15.88 -30.34
CA TYR A 243 -13.48 15.94 -29.09
C TYR A 243 -14.39 16.16 -27.88
N ILE A 244 -15.52 16.86 -28.02
CA ILE A 244 -16.52 17.03 -26.96
C ILE A 244 -17.27 15.73 -26.70
N VAL A 245 -17.62 14.97 -27.74
CA VAL A 245 -18.20 13.63 -27.59
C VAL A 245 -17.26 12.74 -26.76
N TRP A 246 -15.96 12.75 -27.05
CA TRP A 246 -14.97 12.03 -26.24
C TRP A 246 -14.82 12.59 -24.82
N GLY A 247 -14.99 13.90 -24.62
CA GLY A 247 -15.05 14.52 -23.29
C GLY A 247 -16.21 14.00 -22.45
N ILE A 248 -17.39 13.84 -23.05
CA ILE A 248 -18.56 13.24 -22.41
C ILE A 248 -18.29 11.78 -22.06
N VAL A 249 -17.73 11.01 -22.99
CA VAL A 249 -17.34 9.61 -22.73
C VAL A 249 -16.33 9.52 -21.58
N ALA A 250 -15.31 10.37 -21.57
CA ALA A 250 -14.33 10.44 -20.49
C ALA A 250 -14.99 10.81 -19.15
N GLN A 251 -15.92 11.77 -19.13
CA GLN A 251 -16.66 12.16 -17.93
C GLN A 251 -17.54 11.02 -17.41
N ILE A 252 -18.20 10.25 -18.28
CA ILE A 252 -18.95 9.05 -17.89
C ILE A 252 -18.02 8.00 -17.27
N MET A 253 -16.87 7.76 -17.89
CA MET A 253 -15.90 6.76 -17.40
C MET A 253 -15.31 7.14 -16.04
N ILE A 254 -14.89 8.40 -15.83
CA ILE A 254 -14.37 8.82 -14.51
C ILE A 254 -15.48 8.84 -13.43
N THR A 255 -16.72 9.12 -13.82
CA THR A 255 -17.89 9.00 -12.92
C THR A 255 -18.10 7.53 -12.51
N PHE A 256 -18.04 6.60 -13.46
CA PHE A 256 -18.08 5.16 -13.18
C PHE A 256 -16.94 4.75 -12.23
N LEU A 257 -15.71 5.16 -12.53
CA LEU A 257 -14.55 4.87 -11.69
C LEU A 257 -14.75 5.39 -10.27
N TYR A 258 -15.23 6.63 -10.10
CA TYR A 258 -15.49 7.20 -8.79
C TYR A 258 -16.57 6.42 -8.01
N VAL A 259 -17.75 6.21 -8.61
CA VAL A 259 -18.90 5.59 -7.95
C VAL A 259 -18.59 4.14 -7.54
N PHE A 260 -18.03 3.34 -8.46
CA PHE A 260 -17.73 1.93 -8.19
C PHE A 260 -16.49 1.72 -7.31
N SER A 261 -15.73 2.78 -7.01
CA SER A 261 -14.65 2.76 -6.01
C SER A 261 -15.11 3.10 -4.60
N THR A 262 -16.39 3.44 -4.39
CA THR A 262 -16.94 3.72 -3.06
C THR A 262 -17.12 2.44 -2.24
N SER A 263 -17.00 2.54 -0.92
CA SER A 263 -17.20 1.37 -0.04
C SER A 263 -18.62 0.80 -0.15
N TRP A 264 -19.61 1.64 -0.44
CA TRP A 264 -20.98 1.20 -0.71
C TRP A 264 -21.04 0.30 -1.96
N ALA A 265 -20.50 0.78 -3.10
CA ALA A 265 -20.54 0.01 -4.34
C ALA A 265 -19.72 -1.29 -4.23
N ILE A 266 -18.55 -1.24 -3.60
CA ILE A 266 -17.70 -2.43 -3.40
C ILE A 266 -18.42 -3.49 -2.54
N ARG A 267 -19.17 -3.07 -1.51
CA ARG A 267 -19.97 -4.00 -0.71
C ARG A 267 -21.13 -4.61 -1.49
N LEU A 268 -21.71 -3.86 -2.42
CA LEU A 268 -22.81 -4.32 -3.26
C LEU A 268 -22.35 -5.28 -4.38
N THR A 269 -21.25 -4.97 -5.07
CA THR A 269 -20.79 -5.72 -6.25
C THR A 269 -19.68 -6.73 -5.94
N GLY A 270 -19.06 -6.63 -4.76
CA GLY A 270 -17.87 -7.39 -4.38
C GLY A 270 -16.56 -6.75 -4.83
N TYR A 271 -15.47 -7.07 -4.12
CA TYR A 271 -14.13 -6.53 -4.35
C TYR A 271 -13.53 -6.93 -5.71
N GLU A 272 -13.83 -8.14 -6.17
CA GLU A 272 -13.32 -8.65 -7.45
C GLU A 272 -13.92 -7.92 -8.66
N PHE A 273 -15.20 -7.55 -8.59
CA PHE A 273 -15.85 -6.72 -9.60
C PHE A 273 -15.17 -5.35 -9.67
N PHE A 274 -15.01 -4.69 -8.53
CA PHE A 274 -14.34 -3.39 -8.43
C PHE A 274 -12.94 -3.44 -9.04
N LYS A 275 -12.10 -4.39 -8.62
CA LYS A 275 -10.69 -4.46 -9.07
C LYS A 275 -10.57 -4.64 -10.59
N LYS A 276 -11.40 -5.50 -11.19
CA LYS A 276 -11.36 -5.80 -12.64
C LYS A 276 -11.91 -4.64 -13.47
N THR A 277 -13.08 -4.14 -13.11
CA THR A 277 -13.72 -3.04 -13.85
C THR A 277 -12.95 -1.74 -13.71
N HIS A 278 -12.41 -1.44 -12.53
CA HIS A 278 -11.59 -0.24 -12.32
C HIS A 278 -10.34 -0.23 -13.20
N ALA A 279 -9.64 -1.36 -13.31
CA ALA A 279 -8.47 -1.47 -14.19
C ALA A 279 -8.86 -1.30 -15.68
N LEU A 280 -9.91 -1.99 -16.13
CA LEU A 280 -10.37 -1.92 -17.53
C LEU A 280 -10.85 -0.52 -17.91
N ILE A 281 -11.78 0.04 -17.14
CA ILE A 281 -12.33 1.38 -17.39
C ILE A 281 -11.25 2.45 -17.21
N GLY A 282 -10.28 2.26 -16.31
CA GLY A 282 -9.12 3.14 -16.17
C GLY A 282 -8.30 3.24 -17.45
N ILE A 283 -8.03 2.12 -18.13
CA ILE A 283 -7.30 2.12 -19.41
C ILE A 283 -8.13 2.80 -20.50
N LEU A 284 -9.43 2.50 -20.59
CA LEU A 284 -10.32 3.12 -21.57
C LEU A 284 -10.46 4.63 -21.34
N TYR A 285 -10.50 5.07 -20.08
CA TYR A 285 -10.52 6.48 -19.69
C TYR A 285 -9.30 7.24 -20.23
N LEU A 286 -8.09 6.65 -20.16
CA LEU A 286 -6.89 7.27 -20.75
C LEU A 286 -7.04 7.49 -22.26
N GLY A 287 -7.60 6.50 -22.97
CA GLY A 287 -7.90 6.62 -24.41
C GLY A 287 -8.94 7.69 -24.71
N ALA A 288 -10.00 7.76 -23.89
CA ALA A 288 -11.04 8.79 -24.02
C ALA A 288 -10.49 10.20 -23.76
N CYS A 289 -9.63 10.39 -22.75
CA CYS A 289 -8.96 11.66 -22.50
C CYS A 289 -8.03 12.04 -23.65
N TRP A 290 -7.23 11.11 -24.20
CA TRP A 290 -6.42 11.40 -25.38
C TRP A 290 -7.31 11.88 -26.54
N ALA A 291 -8.39 11.17 -26.83
CA ALA A 291 -9.30 11.54 -27.92
C ALA A 291 -10.09 12.84 -27.65
N HIS A 292 -10.31 13.19 -26.37
CA HIS A 292 -10.93 14.45 -25.96
C HIS A 292 -9.99 15.64 -26.15
N TRP A 293 -8.70 15.51 -25.85
CA TRP A 293 -7.74 16.60 -26.05
C TRP A 293 -6.33 16.07 -26.35
N ASP A 294 -6.03 15.91 -27.64
CA ASP A 294 -4.78 15.33 -28.14
C ASP A 294 -3.55 16.20 -27.83
N LYS A 295 -3.73 17.51 -27.69
CA LYS A 295 -2.63 18.44 -27.36
C LYS A 295 -2.03 18.20 -25.98
N LEU A 296 -2.76 17.55 -25.07
CA LEU A 296 -2.27 17.14 -23.74
C LEU A 296 -2.00 15.64 -23.66
N ALA A 297 -1.83 14.96 -24.80
CA ALA A 297 -1.55 13.53 -24.86
C ALA A 297 -0.26 13.13 -24.11
N CYS A 298 0.69 14.04 -23.88
CA CYS A 298 1.90 13.74 -23.10
C CYS A 298 1.59 13.16 -21.72
N TRP A 299 0.53 13.63 -21.04
CA TRP A 299 0.11 13.11 -19.74
C TRP A 299 -0.52 11.71 -19.84
N MET A 300 -1.26 11.44 -20.91
CA MET A 300 -1.85 10.13 -21.18
C MET A 300 -0.79 9.11 -21.60
N ILE A 301 0.20 9.54 -22.39
CA ILE A 301 1.37 8.73 -22.76
C ILE A 301 2.18 8.39 -21.52
N ALA A 302 2.49 9.36 -20.65
CA ALA A 302 3.18 9.10 -19.39
C ALA A 302 2.41 8.10 -18.50
N SER A 303 1.09 8.28 -18.42
CA SER A 303 0.18 7.36 -17.71
C SER A 303 0.26 5.94 -18.27
N LEU A 304 0.16 5.80 -19.60
CA LEU A 304 0.21 4.50 -20.28
C LEU A 304 1.58 3.83 -20.11
N ILE A 305 2.68 4.58 -20.19
CA ILE A 305 4.03 4.05 -19.95
C ILE A 305 4.13 3.45 -18.54
N ILE A 306 3.62 4.14 -17.52
CA ILE A 306 3.64 3.64 -16.13
C ILE A 306 2.81 2.36 -16.00
N VAL A 307 1.61 2.32 -16.59
CA VAL A 307 0.74 1.13 -16.58
C VAL A 307 1.42 -0.05 -17.27
N LEU A 308 1.91 0.16 -18.50
CA LEU A 308 2.55 -0.89 -19.29
C LEU A 308 3.84 -1.39 -18.64
N ALA A 309 4.63 -0.51 -18.02
CA ALA A 309 5.80 -0.90 -17.25
C ALA A 309 5.41 -1.77 -16.04
N ASP A 310 4.37 -1.39 -15.27
CA ASP A 310 3.89 -2.20 -14.14
C ASP A 310 3.45 -3.59 -14.57
N PHE A 311 2.62 -3.68 -15.63
CA PHE A 311 2.16 -4.97 -16.15
C PHE A 311 3.29 -5.80 -16.75
N GLY A 312 4.15 -5.17 -17.56
CA GLY A 312 5.24 -5.83 -18.28
C GLY A 312 6.32 -6.37 -17.36
N ILE A 313 6.79 -5.56 -16.40
CA ILE A 313 7.81 -5.97 -15.42
C ILE A 313 7.25 -7.10 -14.55
N ARG A 314 6.01 -6.97 -14.06
CA ARG A 314 5.39 -8.02 -13.26
C ARG A 314 5.25 -9.33 -14.03
N PHE A 315 4.74 -9.28 -15.27
CA PHE A 315 4.61 -10.48 -16.10
C PHE A 315 5.96 -11.12 -16.38
N LEU A 316 6.96 -10.33 -16.78
CA LEU A 316 8.31 -10.82 -17.05
C LEU A 316 8.91 -11.47 -15.81
N ARG A 317 8.82 -10.83 -14.64
CA ARG A 317 9.34 -11.37 -13.38
C ARG A 317 8.66 -12.68 -12.99
N THR A 318 7.33 -12.75 -13.08
CA THR A 318 6.59 -14.01 -12.82
C THR A 318 6.99 -15.11 -13.81
N ALA A 319 7.12 -14.77 -15.10
CA ALA A 319 7.56 -15.72 -16.13
C ALA A 319 8.96 -16.23 -15.84
N LEU A 320 9.93 -15.36 -15.58
CA LEU A 320 11.31 -15.74 -15.26
C LEU A 320 11.41 -16.59 -13.99
N LEU A 321 10.52 -16.38 -13.01
CA LEU A 321 10.47 -17.20 -11.79
C LEU A 321 9.95 -18.62 -12.02
N HIS A 322 9.12 -18.85 -13.04
CA HIS A 322 8.42 -20.13 -13.26
C HIS A 322 8.87 -20.85 -14.53
N VAL A 323 9.59 -20.17 -15.42
CA VAL A 323 10.17 -20.76 -16.63
C VAL A 323 11.52 -21.36 -16.27
N GLY A 324 11.61 -22.68 -16.39
CA GLY A 324 12.82 -23.43 -16.13
C GLY A 324 12.80 -24.79 -16.83
N TYR A 325 13.75 -25.65 -16.51
CA TYR A 325 13.72 -27.04 -16.99
C TYR A 325 12.56 -27.81 -16.34
N ARG A 326 11.74 -28.48 -17.17
CA ARG A 326 10.63 -29.29 -16.65
C ARG A 326 11.17 -30.53 -15.95
N LYS A 327 10.76 -30.75 -14.68
CA LYS A 327 11.05 -32.01 -13.99
C LYS A 327 10.46 -33.19 -14.77
N GLY A 328 11.30 -34.18 -15.10
CA GLY A 328 10.87 -35.42 -15.76
C GLY A 328 10.53 -35.31 -17.25
N LYS A 329 10.74 -34.16 -17.90
CA LYS A 329 10.59 -33.99 -19.36
C LYS A 329 11.72 -33.11 -19.91
N PRO A 330 12.38 -33.49 -21.01
CA PRO A 330 13.37 -32.62 -21.65
C PRO A 330 12.69 -31.34 -22.15
N GLY A 331 13.33 -30.19 -21.93
CA GLY A 331 12.91 -28.90 -22.45
C GLY A 331 12.58 -27.83 -21.39
N LEU A 332 12.55 -26.58 -21.85
CA LEU A 332 12.17 -25.40 -21.09
C LEU A 332 10.64 -25.33 -20.97
N GLY A 333 10.11 -24.93 -19.82
CA GLY A 333 8.69 -24.65 -19.70
C GLY A 333 8.29 -24.06 -18.35
N PHE A 334 7.04 -23.59 -18.30
CA PHE A 334 6.44 -23.07 -17.09
C PHE A 334 6.13 -24.20 -16.09
N HIS A 335 6.51 -24.02 -14.83
CA HIS A 335 6.19 -24.92 -13.73
C HIS A 335 5.64 -24.13 -12.52
N SER A 336 4.50 -24.55 -11.97
CA SER A 336 3.98 -24.04 -10.70
C SER A 336 4.66 -24.72 -9.50
N ALA A 337 4.66 -24.08 -8.34
CA ALA A 337 4.90 -24.77 -7.08
C ALA A 337 3.73 -25.74 -6.81
N ILE A 338 4.00 -26.86 -6.16
CA ILE A 338 2.95 -27.78 -5.67
C ILE A 338 2.94 -27.64 -4.16
N ALA A 339 1.81 -27.18 -3.62
CA ALA A 339 1.70 -26.87 -2.22
C ALA A 339 0.77 -27.82 -1.49
N THR A 340 1.18 -28.25 -0.30
CA THR A 340 0.35 -29.00 0.63
C THR A 340 -0.53 -28.05 1.40
N VAL A 341 -1.80 -28.42 1.57
CA VAL A 341 -2.84 -27.60 2.19
C VAL A 341 -3.36 -28.32 3.42
N GLN A 342 -3.31 -27.65 4.56
CA GLN A 342 -3.78 -28.17 5.85
C GLN A 342 -4.80 -27.21 6.47
N HIS A 343 -5.85 -27.78 7.06
CA HIS A 343 -6.91 -27.01 7.72
C HIS A 343 -6.68 -26.96 9.23
N TYR A 344 -6.88 -25.77 9.81
CA TYR A 344 -6.87 -25.52 11.24
C TYR A 344 -8.10 -24.72 11.66
N GLY A 345 -8.50 -24.88 12.93
CA GLY A 345 -9.63 -24.16 13.52
C GLY A 345 -10.98 -24.82 13.29
N ASP A 346 -12.03 -24.12 13.69
CA ASP A 346 -13.43 -24.50 13.50
C ASP A 346 -14.14 -23.59 12.50
N ASP A 347 -15.43 -23.82 12.22
CA ASP A 347 -16.17 -23.06 11.22
C ASP A 347 -16.28 -21.55 11.52
N GLU A 348 -16.10 -21.14 12.78
CA GLU A 348 -16.05 -19.72 13.15
C GLU A 348 -14.69 -19.06 12.88
N ASP A 349 -13.60 -19.84 12.90
CA ASP A 349 -12.24 -19.33 12.75
C ASP A 349 -11.32 -20.30 12.00
N SER A 350 -11.71 -20.59 10.76
CA SER A 350 -10.94 -21.47 9.88
C SER A 350 -9.71 -20.76 9.33
N VAL A 351 -8.56 -21.44 9.41
CA VAL A 351 -7.28 -21.03 8.87
C VAL A 351 -6.70 -22.18 8.05
N VAL A 352 -6.19 -21.85 6.88
CA VAL A 352 -5.50 -22.79 6.00
C VAL A 352 -4.00 -22.53 6.08
N ARG A 353 -3.23 -23.54 6.44
CA ARG A 353 -1.77 -23.54 6.32
C ARG A 353 -1.38 -24.11 4.96
N ILE A 354 -0.55 -23.38 4.23
CA ILE A 354 0.02 -23.82 2.95
C ILE A 354 1.53 -23.93 3.11
N ASP A 355 2.08 -25.08 2.73
CA ASP A 355 3.52 -25.33 2.73
C ASP A 355 3.98 -25.80 1.34
N PHE A 356 5.09 -25.25 0.83
CA PHE A 356 5.75 -25.73 -0.40
C PHE A 356 7.19 -25.30 -0.52
N ASP A 357 7.97 -26.07 -1.29
CA ASP A 357 9.32 -25.70 -1.69
C ASP A 357 9.33 -25.14 -3.12
N PHE A 358 10.03 -24.03 -3.32
CA PHE A 358 10.18 -23.44 -4.65
C PHE A 358 11.58 -22.88 -4.88
N ARG A 359 12.08 -23.03 -6.11
CA ARG A 359 13.43 -22.56 -6.47
C ARG A 359 13.41 -21.09 -6.83
N HIS A 360 14.00 -20.24 -6.00
CA HIS A 360 14.23 -18.81 -6.26
C HIS A 360 15.18 -18.22 -5.20
N SER A 361 15.63 -16.98 -5.41
CA SER A 361 16.48 -16.28 -4.45
C SER A 361 15.78 -16.04 -3.12
N ALA A 362 16.51 -16.20 -2.00
CA ALA A 362 16.05 -15.82 -0.67
C ALA A 362 15.40 -14.41 -0.64
N TRP A 363 14.22 -14.30 -0.03
CA TRP A 363 13.56 -13.01 0.22
C TRP A 363 14.07 -12.39 1.54
N LYS A 364 13.58 -11.20 1.88
CA LYS A 364 13.82 -10.58 3.20
C LYS A 364 12.61 -10.75 4.10
N PRO A 365 12.78 -11.10 5.40
CA PRO A 365 11.68 -11.12 6.36
C PRO A 365 10.83 -9.84 6.32
N GLY A 366 9.52 -9.98 6.44
CA GLY A 366 8.54 -8.90 6.28
C GLY A 366 8.10 -8.61 4.82
N GLN A 367 8.79 -9.17 3.83
CA GLN A 367 8.31 -9.17 2.44
C GLN A 367 7.13 -10.12 2.26
N HIS A 368 6.36 -9.90 1.20
CA HIS A 368 5.20 -10.72 0.84
C HIS A 368 5.24 -11.13 -0.62
N PHE A 369 4.42 -12.11 -0.95
CA PHE A 369 4.22 -12.57 -2.31
C PHE A 369 2.75 -12.54 -2.69
N TYR A 370 2.52 -12.43 -3.99
CA TYR A 370 1.21 -12.63 -4.59
C TYR A 370 1.09 -14.09 -5.00
N LEU A 371 0.13 -14.80 -4.43
CA LEU A 371 -0.17 -16.20 -4.76
C LEU A 371 -1.39 -16.27 -5.66
N CYS A 372 -1.27 -16.98 -6.77
CA CYS A 372 -2.37 -17.41 -7.62
C CYS A 372 -2.51 -18.92 -7.49
N PHE A 373 -3.76 -19.40 -7.37
CA PHE A 373 -4.09 -20.82 -7.28
C PHE A 373 -4.80 -21.23 -8.59
N PRO A 374 -4.08 -21.70 -9.62
CA PRO A 374 -4.64 -21.88 -10.96
C PRO A 374 -5.76 -22.91 -11.01
N ALA A 375 -5.74 -23.91 -10.12
CA ALA A 375 -6.81 -24.90 -9.98
C ALA A 375 -8.15 -24.28 -9.55
N LEU A 376 -8.10 -23.10 -8.91
CA LEU A 376 -9.28 -22.37 -8.47
C LEU A 376 -9.62 -21.21 -9.42
N ASN A 377 -8.65 -20.34 -9.70
CA ASN A 377 -8.81 -19.20 -10.60
C ASN A 377 -7.46 -18.60 -11.03
N ILE A 378 -7.14 -18.68 -12.32
CA ILE A 378 -5.89 -18.12 -12.88
C ILE A 378 -5.87 -16.58 -12.93
N TRP A 379 -7.02 -15.92 -12.92
CA TRP A 379 -7.14 -14.46 -13.03
C TRP A 379 -7.07 -13.73 -11.69
N GLN A 380 -6.87 -14.48 -10.60
CA GLN A 380 -6.86 -13.96 -9.25
C GLN A 380 -5.52 -14.22 -8.60
N SER A 381 -5.01 -13.19 -7.93
CA SER A 381 -3.79 -13.28 -7.18
C SER A 381 -3.87 -12.37 -5.97
N HIS A 382 -3.51 -12.92 -4.82
CA HIS A 382 -3.74 -12.31 -3.50
C HIS A 382 -2.42 -12.24 -2.72
N PRO A 383 -2.19 -11.14 -1.98
CA PRO A 383 -0.96 -10.95 -1.22
C PRO A 383 -0.98 -11.78 0.07
N PHE A 384 0.07 -12.55 0.30
CA PHE A 384 0.31 -13.30 1.53
C PHE A 384 1.77 -13.16 1.98
N THR A 385 1.98 -13.03 3.28
CA THR A 385 3.30 -12.91 3.89
C THR A 385 3.78 -14.30 4.31
N PRO A 386 4.97 -14.76 3.87
CA PRO A 386 5.53 -16.03 4.33
C PRO A 386 5.80 -15.98 5.83
N SER A 387 5.40 -17.00 6.57
CA SER A 387 5.77 -17.18 7.99
C SER A 387 7.07 -17.97 8.18
N SER A 388 7.61 -18.56 7.12
CA SER A 388 8.91 -19.22 7.14
C SER A 388 10.04 -18.21 7.01
N LEU A 389 11.21 -18.58 7.54
CA LEU A 389 12.46 -17.87 7.27
C LEU A 389 13.04 -18.29 5.92
N PRO A 390 13.61 -17.35 5.14
CA PRO A 390 14.35 -17.68 3.93
C PRO A 390 15.71 -18.31 4.27
N ASP A 391 16.19 -19.21 3.42
CA ASP A 391 17.53 -19.79 3.54
C ASP A 391 18.48 -19.13 2.53
N GLY A 392 19.37 -18.28 3.01
CA GLY A 392 20.36 -17.61 2.16
C GLY A 392 21.42 -18.53 1.53
N ARG A 393 21.50 -19.81 1.96
CA ARG A 393 22.49 -20.78 1.45
C ARG A 393 21.90 -21.75 0.41
N SER A 394 20.58 -21.77 0.25
CA SER A 394 19.87 -22.69 -0.64
C SER A 394 19.22 -21.94 -1.80
N ASP A 395 19.19 -22.55 -2.98
CA ASP A 395 18.37 -22.04 -4.10
C ASP A 395 16.91 -22.49 -3.98
N ILE A 396 16.63 -23.47 -3.11
CA ILE A 396 15.29 -23.99 -2.84
C ILE A 396 14.83 -23.38 -1.53
N GLN A 397 13.76 -22.61 -1.60
CA GLN A 397 13.20 -21.91 -0.46
C GLN A 397 11.90 -22.58 0.00
N HIS A 398 11.79 -22.81 1.31
CA HIS A 398 10.59 -23.33 1.94
C HIS A 398 9.62 -22.20 2.27
N HIS A 399 8.40 -22.27 1.74
CA HIS A 399 7.34 -21.30 1.99
C HIS A 399 6.27 -21.89 2.88
N THR A 400 5.97 -21.19 3.97
CA THR A 400 4.78 -21.41 4.79
C THR A 400 3.89 -20.17 4.74
N TYR A 401 2.59 -20.35 4.58
CA TYR A 401 1.59 -19.29 4.65
C TYR A 401 0.42 -19.69 5.54
N LEU A 402 -0.07 -18.76 6.36
CA LEU A 402 -1.32 -18.91 7.10
C LEU A 402 -2.39 -18.01 6.47
N ILE A 403 -3.42 -18.63 5.92
CA ILE A 403 -4.47 -17.98 5.15
C ILE A 403 -5.80 -18.15 5.91
N ARG A 404 -6.30 -17.07 6.50
CA ARG A 404 -7.61 -17.10 7.15
C ARG A 404 -8.73 -17.25 6.12
N GLU A 405 -9.70 -18.10 6.41
CA GLU A 405 -10.90 -18.23 5.61
C GLU A 405 -11.67 -16.89 5.60
N ARG A 406 -11.89 -16.37 4.39
CA ARG A 406 -12.71 -15.19 4.07
C ARG A 406 -13.56 -15.53 2.84
N SER A 407 -14.32 -14.58 2.32
CA SER A 407 -15.07 -14.76 1.06
C SER A 407 -14.16 -14.99 -0.17
N GLY A 408 -14.68 -15.71 -1.16
CA GLY A 408 -14.03 -15.84 -2.48
C GLY A 408 -12.98 -16.95 -2.51
N ILE A 409 -11.77 -16.66 -3.00
CA ILE A 409 -10.73 -17.68 -3.24
C ILE A 409 -10.28 -18.40 -1.96
N THR A 410 -10.25 -17.69 -0.83
CA THR A 410 -9.84 -18.24 0.46
C THR A 410 -10.87 -19.21 1.04
N ALA A 411 -12.16 -18.97 0.78
CA ALA A 411 -13.24 -19.90 1.14
C ALA A 411 -13.09 -21.20 0.34
N LYS A 412 -12.92 -21.09 -0.98
CA LYS A 412 -12.69 -22.25 -1.86
C LYS A 412 -11.45 -23.05 -1.48
N LEU A 413 -10.40 -22.37 -1.04
CA LEU A 413 -9.19 -23.01 -0.56
C LEU A 413 -9.45 -23.77 0.76
N ALA A 414 -10.22 -23.19 1.69
CA ALA A 414 -10.62 -23.85 2.92
C ALA A 414 -11.55 -25.05 2.66
N GLU A 415 -12.49 -24.94 1.72
CA GLU A 415 -13.35 -26.05 1.28
C GLU A 415 -12.52 -27.25 0.79
N ILE A 416 -11.51 -27.01 -0.06
CA ILE A 416 -10.58 -28.07 -0.51
C ILE A 416 -9.84 -28.68 0.69
N ALA A 417 -9.36 -27.85 1.61
CA ALA A 417 -8.65 -28.33 2.80
C ALA A 417 -9.56 -29.21 3.70
N LYS A 418 -10.81 -28.77 3.93
CA LYS A 418 -11.81 -29.49 4.76
C LYS A 418 -12.28 -30.80 4.11
N ALA A 419 -12.49 -30.81 2.79
CA ALA A 419 -13.00 -31.97 2.06
C ALA A 419 -12.08 -33.20 2.13
N THR A 420 -10.80 -33.00 2.46
CA THR A 420 -9.80 -34.06 2.47
C THR A 420 -9.68 -34.78 3.84
N GLY A 421 -10.49 -34.41 4.84
CA GLY A 421 -10.66 -35.19 6.08
C GLY A 421 -9.41 -35.37 6.94
N GLY A 422 -8.36 -34.58 6.73
CA GLY A 422 -7.09 -34.67 7.45
C GLY A 422 -5.91 -35.20 6.61
N ASP A 423 -6.15 -35.73 5.41
CA ASP A 423 -5.08 -36.05 4.46
C ASP A 423 -4.55 -34.78 3.78
N SER A 424 -3.24 -34.72 3.53
CA SER A 424 -2.58 -33.56 2.91
C SER A 424 -3.00 -33.40 1.45
N CYS A 425 -3.91 -32.46 1.17
CA CYS A 425 -4.29 -32.10 -0.19
C CYS A 425 -3.19 -31.29 -0.87
N THR A 426 -3.06 -31.38 -2.20
CA THR A 426 -2.11 -30.56 -2.96
C THR A 426 -2.80 -29.62 -3.94
N THR A 427 -2.25 -28.41 -4.10
CA THR A 427 -2.74 -27.44 -5.09
C THR A 427 -1.57 -26.74 -5.80
N PRO A 428 -1.66 -26.48 -7.12
CA PRO A 428 -0.65 -25.70 -7.79
C PRO A 428 -0.70 -24.23 -7.35
N VAL A 429 0.47 -23.62 -7.20
CA VAL A 429 0.64 -22.20 -6.82
C VAL A 429 1.56 -21.50 -7.81
N ILE A 430 1.11 -20.36 -8.33
CA ILE A 430 1.95 -19.41 -9.07
C ILE A 430 2.31 -18.27 -8.13
N LEU A 431 3.61 -18.08 -7.94
CA LEU A 431 4.20 -17.07 -7.07
C LEU A 431 4.52 -15.79 -7.85
N THR A 432 4.38 -14.62 -7.25
CA THR A 432 4.85 -13.36 -7.84
C THR A 432 5.38 -12.46 -6.73
N GLY A 433 6.64 -12.03 -6.84
CA GLY A 433 7.33 -11.26 -5.80
C GLY A 433 8.82 -11.61 -5.69
N PRO A 434 9.45 -11.35 -4.53
CA PRO A 434 8.89 -10.70 -3.34
C PRO A 434 8.55 -9.21 -3.56
N TYR A 435 7.64 -8.70 -2.73
CA TYR A 435 7.22 -7.30 -2.65
C TYR A 435 7.31 -6.76 -1.22
N GLY A 436 7.43 -5.43 -1.10
CA GLY A 436 7.51 -4.76 0.20
C GLY A 436 8.84 -5.02 0.92
N GLY A 437 8.78 -4.97 2.25
CA GLY A 437 9.95 -5.01 3.14
C GLY A 437 10.60 -3.64 3.24
N THR A 438 10.50 -3.00 4.41
CA THR A 438 11.40 -1.90 4.77
C THR A 438 12.67 -2.46 5.42
N SER A 439 13.67 -1.63 5.67
CA SER A 439 15.03 -2.03 6.04
C SER A 439 15.09 -2.93 7.28
N THR A 440 15.00 -4.25 7.10
CA THR A 440 15.31 -5.31 8.07
C THR A 440 16.64 -5.07 8.79
N ASN A 441 17.58 -4.43 8.11
CA ASN A 441 18.86 -4.05 8.67
C ASN A 441 18.77 -3.07 9.87
N GLU A 442 17.71 -2.27 10.03
CA GLU A 442 17.55 -1.41 11.23
C GLU A 442 17.04 -2.22 12.44
N ALA A 443 16.11 -3.16 12.20
CA ALA A 443 15.57 -4.07 13.22
C ALA A 443 16.65 -5.01 13.77
N ALA A 444 17.53 -5.53 12.90
CA ALA A 444 18.65 -6.40 13.27
C ALA A 444 19.73 -5.72 14.14
N SER A 445 19.63 -4.41 14.40
CA SER A 445 20.54 -3.66 15.29
C SER A 445 19.86 -3.01 16.50
N SER A 446 18.53 -3.15 16.64
CA SER A 446 17.71 -2.40 17.60
C SER A 446 17.01 -3.35 18.58
N ASN A 447 16.49 -2.82 19.68
CA ASN A 447 15.48 -3.52 20.49
C ASN A 447 14.22 -3.74 19.64
N LEU A 448 13.53 -4.87 19.79
CA LEU A 448 12.41 -5.26 18.93
C LEU A 448 11.16 -5.62 19.72
N LEU A 449 10.03 -4.99 19.39
CA LEU A 449 8.70 -5.39 19.83
C LEU A 449 7.88 -5.84 18.61
N ALA A 450 7.57 -7.12 18.56
CA ALA A 450 6.71 -7.74 17.55
C ALA A 450 5.30 -7.94 18.12
N VAL A 451 4.29 -7.30 17.52
CA VAL A 451 2.88 -7.40 17.96
C VAL A 451 2.02 -8.00 16.86
N ALA A 452 1.46 -9.17 17.11
CA ALA A 452 0.62 -9.90 16.17
C ALA A 452 -0.81 -10.07 16.69
N GLY A 453 -1.80 -9.92 15.82
CA GLY A 453 -3.18 -10.36 16.04
C GLY A 453 -3.58 -11.46 15.06
N GLY A 454 -3.98 -12.63 15.57
CA GLY A 454 -4.37 -13.78 14.75
C GLY A 454 -3.29 -14.18 13.74
N THR A 455 -3.67 -14.34 12.47
CA THR A 455 -2.76 -14.68 11.36
C THR A 455 -1.72 -13.58 11.05
N GLY A 456 -1.82 -12.39 11.66
CA GLY A 456 -0.77 -11.36 11.58
C GLY A 456 0.60 -11.81 12.09
N VAL A 457 0.66 -12.91 12.86
CA VAL A 457 1.93 -13.52 13.32
C VAL A 457 2.86 -13.86 12.16
N THR A 458 2.30 -14.23 11.00
CA THR A 458 3.05 -14.52 9.77
C THR A 458 3.98 -13.38 9.34
N SER A 459 3.62 -12.12 9.61
CA SER A 459 4.42 -10.98 9.20
C SER A 459 5.53 -10.61 10.18
N VAL A 460 5.35 -10.88 11.47
CA VAL A 460 6.29 -10.42 12.51
C VAL A 460 7.24 -11.52 12.98
N LEU A 461 6.81 -12.78 12.90
CA LEU A 461 7.57 -13.93 13.39
C LEU A 461 8.89 -14.13 12.63
N PRO A 462 8.94 -14.15 11.27
CA PRO A 462 10.20 -14.28 10.55
C PRO A 462 11.19 -13.15 10.88
N THR A 463 10.70 -11.92 11.01
CA THR A 463 11.53 -10.75 11.32
C THR A 463 12.13 -10.85 12.74
N LEU A 464 11.35 -11.38 13.68
CA LEU A 464 11.85 -11.67 15.03
C LEU A 464 12.88 -12.79 15.02
N GLN A 465 12.64 -13.88 14.31
CA GLN A 465 13.59 -15.00 14.22
C GLN A 465 14.90 -14.56 13.55
N ASP A 466 14.84 -13.76 12.49
CA ASP A 466 16.01 -13.20 11.78
C ASP A 466 16.88 -12.31 12.68
N THR A 467 16.30 -11.74 13.75
CA THR A 467 17.10 -11.00 14.74
C THR A 467 18.12 -11.91 15.42
N PHE A 468 17.82 -13.21 15.59
CA PHE A 468 18.68 -14.19 16.26
C PHE A 468 19.55 -15.02 15.31
N THR A 469 19.43 -14.84 13.99
CA THR A 469 20.29 -15.51 12.99
C THR A 469 21.57 -14.73 12.69
N VAL A 470 21.56 -13.40 12.91
CA VAL A 470 22.69 -12.50 12.68
C VAL A 470 23.58 -12.42 13.92
N ALA A 471 24.92 -12.44 13.74
CA ALA A 471 25.87 -12.26 14.84
C ALA A 471 25.66 -10.90 15.55
N GLN A 472 25.48 -10.91 16.87
CA GLN A 472 25.05 -9.74 17.63
C GLN A 472 26.19 -9.15 18.47
N THR A 473 26.18 -7.81 18.60
CA THR A 473 26.96 -7.07 19.59
C THR A 473 26.01 -6.50 20.66
N GLY A 474 26.19 -6.92 21.92
CA GLY A 474 25.45 -6.42 23.08
C GLY A 474 24.10 -7.10 23.39
N THR A 475 23.52 -6.75 24.53
CA THR A 475 22.21 -7.23 25.02
C THR A 475 21.06 -6.43 24.43
N ARG A 476 19.96 -7.09 24.05
CA ARG A 476 18.76 -6.44 23.49
C ARG A 476 17.47 -6.96 24.12
N ALA A 477 16.48 -6.09 24.21
CA ALA A 477 15.12 -6.46 24.55
C ALA A 477 14.39 -6.90 23.28
N VAL A 478 13.92 -8.16 23.25
CA VAL A 478 13.08 -8.67 22.15
C VAL A 478 11.77 -9.21 22.73
N ASP A 479 10.63 -8.69 22.26
CA ASP A 479 9.30 -9.13 22.69
C ASP A 479 8.49 -9.65 21.51
N LEU A 480 7.88 -10.83 21.66
CA LEU A 480 6.74 -11.24 20.86
C LEU A 480 5.48 -11.14 21.69
N VAL A 481 4.53 -10.33 21.23
CA VAL A 481 3.18 -10.22 21.77
C VAL A 481 2.22 -10.77 20.73
N TRP A 482 1.59 -11.90 21.04
CA TRP A 482 0.64 -12.53 20.12
C TRP A 482 -0.74 -12.62 20.74
N VAL A 483 -1.70 -11.97 20.10
CA VAL A 483 -3.11 -11.93 20.51
C VAL A 483 -3.89 -12.91 19.65
N VAL A 484 -4.39 -13.98 20.27
CA VAL A 484 -5.18 -15.03 19.63
C VAL A 484 -6.60 -15.06 20.20
N ARG A 485 -7.52 -15.73 19.50
CA ARG A 485 -8.89 -15.87 19.99
C ARG A 485 -8.99 -17.04 20.96
N LYS A 486 -8.45 -18.19 20.57
CA LYS A 486 -8.51 -19.45 21.32
C LYS A 486 -7.11 -20.00 21.55
N ILE A 487 -6.90 -20.81 22.59
CA ILE A 487 -5.58 -21.41 22.84
C ILE A 487 -5.18 -22.41 21.74
N GLN A 488 -6.15 -23.05 21.08
CA GLN A 488 -5.88 -23.95 19.96
C GLN A 488 -5.21 -23.25 18.76
N ASP A 489 -5.34 -21.93 18.64
CA ASP A 489 -4.76 -21.14 17.55
C ASP A 489 -3.21 -21.19 17.56
N LEU A 490 -2.61 -21.55 18.70
CA LEU A 490 -1.16 -21.75 18.81
C LEU A 490 -0.66 -22.87 17.89
N SER A 491 -1.54 -23.84 17.57
CA SER A 491 -1.22 -24.94 16.65
C SER A 491 -0.85 -24.50 15.24
N TRP A 492 -1.27 -23.29 14.81
CA TRP A 492 -0.97 -22.78 13.47
C TRP A 492 0.53 -22.63 13.21
N ILE A 493 1.29 -22.32 14.25
CA ILE A 493 2.75 -22.12 14.22
C ILE A 493 3.48 -23.03 15.22
N ALA A 494 2.92 -24.23 15.47
CA ALA A 494 3.46 -25.13 16.48
C ALA A 494 4.96 -25.46 16.28
N PRO A 495 5.44 -25.82 15.07
CA PRO A 495 6.85 -26.05 14.82
C PRO A 495 7.72 -24.82 15.15
N GLU A 496 7.28 -23.64 14.72
CA GLU A 496 8.02 -22.39 14.88
C GLU A 496 8.06 -21.94 16.35
N LEU A 497 6.97 -22.14 17.10
CA LEU A 497 6.91 -21.85 18.53
C LEU A 497 7.79 -22.80 19.35
N ALA A 498 7.82 -24.09 18.99
CA ALA A 498 8.70 -25.07 19.61
C ALA A 498 10.18 -24.73 19.38
N GLU A 499 10.53 -24.28 18.17
CA GLU A 499 11.87 -23.79 17.86
C GLU A 499 12.25 -22.58 18.72
N LEU A 500 11.38 -21.57 18.83
CA LEU A 500 11.62 -20.41 19.69
C LEU A 500 11.83 -20.80 21.16
N LYS A 501 11.01 -21.72 21.69
CA LYS A 501 11.20 -22.26 23.05
C LYS A 501 12.55 -22.94 23.20
N SER A 502 12.99 -23.73 22.21
CA SER A 502 14.31 -24.35 22.23
C SER A 502 15.45 -23.32 22.25
N TRP A 503 15.30 -22.20 21.55
CA TRP A 503 16.29 -21.11 21.54
C TRP A 503 16.34 -20.35 22.86
N MET A 504 15.21 -20.23 23.56
CA MET A 504 15.18 -19.67 24.91
C MET A 504 15.89 -20.61 25.90
N SER A 505 15.55 -21.90 25.91
CA SER A 505 16.18 -22.88 26.81
C SER A 505 17.68 -23.06 26.58
N SER A 506 18.16 -22.93 25.34
CA SER A 506 19.59 -23.04 25.00
C SER A 506 20.38 -21.74 25.21
N GLY A 507 19.72 -20.64 25.56
CA GLY A 507 20.34 -19.32 25.70
C GLY A 507 20.64 -18.61 24.37
N LYS A 508 20.36 -19.22 23.21
CA LYS A 508 20.53 -18.60 21.88
C LYS A 508 19.71 -17.32 21.74
N ALA A 509 18.51 -17.29 22.31
CA ALA A 509 17.60 -16.14 22.29
C ALA A 509 17.58 -15.37 23.62
N SER A 510 18.75 -15.10 24.19
CA SER A 510 18.86 -14.29 25.41
C SER A 510 18.19 -12.92 25.22
N GLY A 511 17.25 -12.56 26.11
CA GLY A 511 16.49 -11.30 26.02
C GLY A 511 15.16 -11.38 25.26
N LEU A 512 14.81 -12.56 24.71
CA LEU A 512 13.49 -12.85 24.17
C LEU A 512 12.46 -13.04 25.30
N ARG A 513 11.31 -12.40 25.18
CA ARG A 513 10.12 -12.67 26.00
C ARG A 513 8.90 -12.85 25.10
N LEU A 514 8.17 -13.93 25.36
CA LEU A 514 6.98 -14.34 24.63
C LEU A 514 5.75 -14.12 25.51
N ARG A 515 4.81 -13.31 25.03
CA ARG A 515 3.55 -12.99 25.72
C ARG A 515 2.38 -13.33 24.81
N ILE A 516 1.60 -14.33 25.19
CA ILE A 516 0.41 -14.76 24.45
C ILE A 516 -0.83 -14.29 25.21
N PHE A 517 -1.72 -13.59 24.51
CA PHE A 517 -3.01 -13.15 25.06
C PHE A 517 -4.15 -13.89 24.36
N VAL A 518 -4.92 -14.66 25.12
CA VAL A 518 -6.08 -15.41 24.64
C VAL A 518 -7.34 -14.62 24.96
N THR A 519 -8.08 -14.21 23.94
CA THR A 519 -9.15 -13.21 24.09
C THR A 519 -10.55 -13.79 24.24
N ARG A 520 -10.83 -15.04 23.87
CA ARG A 520 -12.19 -15.65 24.01
C ARG A 520 -12.32 -16.66 25.15
N GLU A 521 -11.24 -16.97 25.83
CA GLU A 521 -11.22 -17.95 26.93
C GLU A 521 -10.88 -17.23 28.25
N THR A 522 -11.49 -17.69 29.34
CA THR A 522 -11.32 -17.14 30.69
C THR A 522 -10.28 -17.91 31.52
N ALA A 523 -10.02 -19.17 31.16
CA ALA A 523 -9.08 -20.06 31.83
C ALA A 523 -8.54 -21.10 30.84
N PRO A 524 -7.43 -21.80 31.18
CA PRO A 524 -6.98 -22.95 30.42
C PRO A 524 -8.07 -24.02 30.32
N PRO A 525 -8.16 -24.76 29.20
CA PRO A 525 -9.04 -25.92 29.09
C PRO A 525 -8.76 -26.95 30.19
N GLU A 526 -9.80 -27.61 30.72
CA GLU A 526 -9.68 -28.60 31.81
C GLU A 526 -8.73 -29.77 31.48
N SER A 527 -8.56 -30.07 30.19
CA SER A 527 -7.61 -31.08 29.68
C SER A 527 -6.14 -30.70 29.89
N LEU A 528 -5.82 -29.41 30.09
CA LEU A 528 -4.47 -28.94 30.41
C LEU A 528 -4.21 -28.80 31.93
N SER A 529 -5.26 -28.58 32.74
CA SER A 529 -5.11 -28.40 34.19
C SER A 529 -4.87 -29.69 34.97
N SER A 530 -5.20 -30.85 34.42
CA SER A 530 -5.07 -32.15 35.10
C SER A 530 -3.62 -32.64 35.24
N SER A 531 -2.65 -31.95 34.64
CA SER A 531 -1.23 -32.34 34.66
C SER A 531 -0.42 -31.66 35.77
N THR A 532 -1.00 -30.70 36.49
CA THR A 532 -0.25 -29.88 37.47
C THR A 532 -0.41 -30.34 38.92
N SER A 533 -1.23 -31.36 39.20
CA SER A 533 -1.60 -31.77 40.57
C SER A 533 -1.17 -33.19 40.98
N SER A 534 -0.23 -33.83 40.29
CA SER A 534 0.24 -35.20 40.63
C SER A 534 1.76 -35.31 40.79
N LEU A 535 2.37 -34.41 41.56
CA LEU A 535 3.69 -34.61 42.15
C LEU A 535 3.59 -34.59 43.69
N SER A 536 2.89 -35.59 44.23
CA SER A 536 3.01 -36.02 45.63
C SER A 536 2.25 -37.33 45.82
N GLU A 537 2.91 -38.46 45.59
CA GLU A 537 2.97 -39.59 46.54
C GLU A 537 3.72 -40.79 45.94
N LYS A 538 4.63 -41.35 46.74
CA LYS A 538 5.42 -42.54 46.45
C LYS A 538 4.57 -43.81 46.54
N GLY A 539 4.82 -44.80 45.68
CA GLY A 539 4.59 -46.20 46.05
C GLY A 539 4.42 -47.24 44.93
N LYS A 540 5.53 -47.92 44.57
CA LYS A 540 5.69 -49.34 44.14
C LYS A 540 4.68 -49.98 43.15
N GLY A 541 5.21 -50.53 42.05
CA GLY A 541 4.63 -51.66 41.32
C GLY A 541 5.27 -51.90 39.95
N CYS A 542 5.63 -53.15 39.64
CA CYS A 542 6.58 -53.58 38.60
C CYS A 542 5.91 -54.05 37.28
N CYS A 543 6.75 -54.24 36.25
CA CYS A 543 6.66 -55.14 35.07
C CYS A 543 6.09 -54.66 33.71
N SER A 544 7.05 -54.40 32.80
CA SER A 544 7.26 -54.98 31.44
C SER A 544 6.13 -55.00 30.40
N LYS A 545 6.37 -54.34 29.25
CA LYS A 545 6.67 -55.03 27.97
C LYS A 545 7.16 -54.04 26.89
N ARG A 546 8.30 -54.41 26.28
CA ARG A 546 8.88 -53.84 25.05
C ARG A 546 7.95 -54.10 23.86
N ASN A 547 7.79 -53.11 22.98
CA ASN A 547 7.68 -53.35 21.55
C ASN A 547 8.26 -52.15 20.79
N LYS A 548 9.30 -52.43 19.98
CA LYS A 548 9.89 -51.53 18.98
C LYS A 548 8.97 -51.48 17.76
N SER A 549 8.65 -50.27 17.31
CA SER A 549 8.33 -50.01 15.91
C SER A 549 8.89 -48.63 15.57
N GLU A 550 10.00 -48.64 14.82
CA GLU A 550 10.55 -47.46 14.17
C GLU A 550 9.64 -47.06 13.01
N LYS A 551 9.01 -45.90 13.11
CA LYS A 551 8.47 -45.14 12.00
C LYS A 551 8.97 -43.71 12.12
N ASN A 552 9.74 -43.27 11.14
CA ASN A 552 10.06 -41.85 10.91
C ASN A 552 8.74 -41.11 10.62
N GLY A 553 8.13 -40.57 11.66
CA GLY A 553 6.99 -39.68 11.61
C GLY A 553 7.40 -38.31 12.11
N VAL A 554 7.02 -37.28 11.37
CA VAL A 554 7.07 -35.87 11.76
C VAL A 554 6.61 -35.72 13.21
N ILE A 555 7.42 -35.07 14.05
CA ILE A 555 7.13 -34.83 15.47
C ILE A 555 5.94 -33.87 15.54
N VAL A 556 4.73 -34.42 15.60
CA VAL A 556 3.56 -33.67 16.06
C VAL A 556 3.74 -33.50 17.56
N SER A 557 4.33 -32.38 17.95
CA SER A 557 4.46 -32.00 19.36
C SER A 557 3.06 -31.96 19.96
N SER A 558 2.87 -32.61 21.10
CA SER A 558 1.57 -32.67 21.77
C SER A 558 1.13 -31.24 22.15
N SER A 559 -0.18 -30.95 22.13
CA SER A 559 -0.73 -29.63 22.52
C SER A 559 -0.23 -29.16 23.90
N ASN A 560 0.13 -30.10 24.77
CA ASN A 560 0.66 -29.83 26.10
C ASN A 560 2.08 -29.23 26.08
N ASP A 561 2.95 -29.62 25.14
CA ASP A 561 4.31 -29.07 25.02
C ASP A 561 4.32 -27.59 24.59
N LEU A 562 3.32 -27.20 23.77
CA LEU A 562 3.15 -25.84 23.25
C LEU A 562 2.73 -24.85 24.34
N THR A 563 2.10 -25.33 25.41
CA THR A 563 1.55 -24.50 26.50
C THR A 563 2.38 -24.52 27.77
N THR A 564 3.38 -25.40 27.87
CA THR A 564 4.32 -25.44 29.00
C THR A 564 4.97 -24.09 29.25
N LEU A 565 4.82 -23.58 30.48
CA LEU A 565 5.39 -22.32 30.93
C LEU A 565 6.90 -22.43 31.13
N GLN A 566 7.61 -21.35 30.80
CA GLN A 566 9.05 -21.21 30.97
C GLN A 566 9.36 -19.77 31.39
N ASP A 567 10.55 -19.52 31.93
CA ASP A 567 11.01 -18.16 32.18
C ASP A 567 10.91 -17.32 30.90
N ASN A 568 10.31 -16.14 30.99
CA ASN A 568 10.00 -15.25 29.87
C ASN A 568 8.96 -15.77 28.84
N PHE A 569 8.21 -16.83 29.13
CA PHE A 569 7.02 -17.24 28.34
C PHE A 569 5.76 -17.20 29.21
N SER A 570 4.78 -16.38 28.83
CA SER A 570 3.51 -16.26 29.54
C SER A 570 2.30 -16.36 28.61
N ILE A 571 1.23 -16.97 29.14
CA ILE A 571 -0.08 -17.04 28.51
C ILE A 571 -1.07 -16.36 29.46
N THR A 572 -1.81 -15.37 28.97
CA THR A 572 -2.81 -14.62 29.74
C THR A 572 -4.19 -14.76 29.09
N TYR A 573 -5.17 -15.18 29.87
CA TYR A 573 -6.56 -15.34 29.45
C TYR A 573 -7.35 -14.07 29.81
N LEU A 574 -8.03 -13.48 28.83
CA LEU A 574 -8.67 -12.18 28.96
C LEU A 574 -10.20 -12.22 28.93
N GLY A 575 -10.83 -13.38 28.70
CA GLY A 575 -12.27 -13.56 28.91
C GLY A 575 -13.18 -12.60 28.13
N GLY A 576 -12.80 -12.21 26.91
CA GLY A 576 -13.52 -11.25 26.07
C GLY A 576 -12.84 -9.88 25.95
N ALA A 577 -11.87 -9.58 26.82
CA ALA A 577 -11.12 -8.31 26.77
C ALA A 577 -9.92 -8.37 25.80
N HIS A 578 -9.38 -7.20 25.49
CA HIS A 578 -8.16 -7.03 24.68
C HIS A 578 -7.02 -6.49 25.55
N PRO A 579 -5.75 -6.86 25.26
CA PRO A 579 -4.63 -6.33 26.02
C PRO A 579 -4.47 -4.82 25.80
N SER A 580 -4.08 -4.10 26.85
CA SER A 580 -3.75 -2.68 26.79
C SER A 580 -2.46 -2.49 25.99
N ILE A 581 -2.58 -2.16 24.71
CA ILE A 581 -1.42 -1.92 23.83
C ILE A 581 -0.52 -0.80 24.38
N LYS A 582 -1.10 0.17 25.08
CA LYS A 582 -0.35 1.24 25.75
C LYS A 582 0.59 0.66 26.82
N GLU A 583 0.09 -0.21 27.68
CA GLU A 583 0.90 -0.88 28.72
C GLU A 583 1.93 -1.81 28.09
N VAL A 584 1.55 -2.58 27.07
CA VAL A 584 2.46 -3.48 26.34
C VAL A 584 3.67 -2.72 25.78
N VAL A 585 3.44 -1.55 25.17
CA VAL A 585 4.51 -0.70 24.62
C VAL A 585 5.32 -0.03 25.72
N GLY A 586 4.68 0.44 26.80
CA GLY A 586 5.37 1.06 27.93
C GLY A 586 6.30 0.09 28.66
N ASP A 587 5.82 -1.10 29.01
CA ASP A 587 6.63 -2.15 29.66
C ASP A 587 7.78 -2.62 28.74
N PHE A 588 7.55 -2.70 27.43
CA PHE A 588 8.65 -2.94 26.49
C PHE A 588 9.66 -1.78 26.46
N ALA A 589 9.20 -0.52 26.45
CA ALA A 589 10.04 0.66 26.42
C ALA A 589 10.96 0.74 27.65
N GLU A 590 10.43 0.42 28.83
CA GLU A 590 11.21 0.33 30.07
C GLU A 590 12.31 -0.72 29.97
N ARG A 591 11.99 -1.93 29.48
CA ARG A 591 12.99 -2.98 29.29
C ARG A 591 14.03 -2.62 28.23
N ALA A 592 13.60 -2.02 27.12
CA ALA A 592 14.49 -1.56 26.06
C ALA A 592 15.42 -0.44 26.53
N ALA A 593 14.95 0.45 27.42
CA ALA A 593 15.77 1.51 27.99
C ALA A 593 16.93 0.97 28.85
N ILE A 594 16.74 -0.17 29.54
CA ILE A 594 17.81 -0.86 30.29
C ILE A 594 18.90 -1.37 29.33
N CYS A 595 18.51 -1.93 28.18
CA CYS A 595 19.45 -2.37 27.16
C CYS A 595 20.12 -1.19 26.41
N GLY A 596 19.47 -0.03 26.38
CA GLY A 596 19.88 1.14 25.61
C GLY A 596 19.67 0.97 24.10
N GLY A 597 20.00 2.01 23.34
CA GLY A 597 19.88 1.99 21.87
C GLY A 597 18.45 2.20 21.36
N ARG A 598 18.31 2.14 20.03
CA ARG A 598 17.04 2.41 19.32
C ARG A 598 16.07 1.25 19.49
N SER A 599 14.78 1.54 19.36
CA SER A 599 13.72 0.54 19.39
C SER A 599 12.93 0.50 18.07
N GLN A 600 12.61 -0.70 17.62
CA GLN A 600 11.73 -0.96 16.48
C GLN A 600 10.50 -1.72 16.96
N VAL A 601 9.33 -1.22 16.58
CA VAL A 601 8.06 -1.91 16.75
C VAL A 601 7.60 -2.38 15.39
N ILE A 602 7.29 -3.67 15.26
CA ILE A 602 6.66 -4.26 14.09
C ILE A 602 5.31 -4.82 14.51
N GLY A 603 4.29 -4.64 13.69
CA GLY A 603 2.98 -5.17 14.02
C GLY A 603 2.12 -5.52 12.82
N ALA A 604 1.25 -6.51 13.01
CA ALA A 604 0.27 -6.94 12.02
C ALA A 604 -0.97 -7.50 12.72
N GLY A 605 -2.16 -7.22 12.21
CA GLY A 605 -3.42 -7.71 12.76
C GLY A 605 -4.58 -6.76 12.50
N PRO A 606 -5.64 -6.83 13.33
CA PRO A 606 -6.77 -5.92 13.27
C PRO A 606 -6.36 -4.45 13.34
N MET A 607 -7.05 -3.60 12.59
CA MET A 607 -6.72 -2.17 12.49
C MET A 607 -6.77 -1.42 13.81
N GLU A 608 -7.55 -1.90 14.78
CA GLU A 608 -7.61 -1.39 16.16
C GLU A 608 -6.26 -1.47 16.85
N ILE A 609 -5.56 -2.61 16.73
CA ILE A 609 -4.23 -2.81 17.30
C ILE A 609 -3.25 -1.82 16.66
N GLY A 610 -3.26 -1.71 15.32
CA GLY A 610 -2.38 -0.78 14.61
C GLY A 610 -2.61 0.68 14.98
N THR A 611 -3.86 1.05 15.25
CA THR A 611 -4.22 2.40 15.71
C THR A 611 -3.68 2.67 17.11
N ALA A 612 -3.86 1.72 18.03
CA ALA A 612 -3.35 1.83 19.39
C ALA A 612 -1.81 1.85 19.42
N LEU A 613 -1.15 1.04 18.61
CA LEU A 613 0.32 1.02 18.46
C LEU A 613 0.85 2.37 17.99
N ARG A 614 0.25 2.99 16.98
CA ARG A 614 0.68 4.33 16.51
C ARG A 614 0.66 5.36 17.63
N SER A 615 -0.43 5.39 18.40
CA SER A 615 -0.60 6.32 19.51
C SER A 615 0.38 6.05 20.65
N ALA A 616 0.61 4.78 20.99
CA ALA A 616 1.54 4.38 22.04
C ALA A 616 3.00 4.68 21.63
N VAL A 617 3.43 4.23 20.46
CA VAL A 617 4.80 4.46 19.95
C VAL A 617 5.10 5.95 19.76
N ALA A 618 4.12 6.73 19.30
CA ALA A 618 4.28 8.18 19.18
C ALA A 618 4.63 8.84 20.54
N LYS A 619 4.07 8.36 21.65
CA LYS A 619 4.33 8.90 22.99
C LYS A 619 5.73 8.57 23.52
N GLU A 620 6.29 7.43 23.13
CA GLU A 620 7.64 6.99 23.54
C GLU A 620 8.78 7.67 22.77
N ASN A 621 8.46 8.49 21.75
CA ASN A 621 9.49 9.27 21.04
C ASN A 621 9.82 10.57 21.78
N HIS A 622 11.08 10.71 22.21
CA HIS A 622 11.55 11.83 23.04
C HIS A 622 12.75 12.56 22.43
N ALA A 623 12.50 13.56 21.60
CA ALA A 623 13.54 14.39 20.95
C ALA A 623 14.59 14.96 21.92
N GLY A 624 14.17 15.41 23.11
CA GLY A 624 15.09 15.92 24.13
C GLY A 624 16.09 14.87 24.66
N ARG A 625 15.70 13.59 24.75
CA ARG A 625 16.61 12.50 25.12
C ARG A 625 17.60 12.22 24.00
N VAL A 626 17.11 12.16 22.77
CA VAL A 626 17.93 11.94 21.56
C VAL A 626 18.97 13.04 21.38
N TRP A 627 18.60 14.31 21.62
CA TRP A 627 19.53 15.44 21.57
C TRP A 627 20.68 15.28 22.58
N ARG A 628 20.39 14.76 23.78
CA ARG A 628 21.39 14.45 24.81
C ARG A 628 22.22 13.18 24.51
N GLY A 629 21.94 12.49 23.41
CA GLY A 629 22.67 11.28 22.99
C GLY A 629 22.06 9.97 23.48
N ASP A 630 20.90 10.00 24.13
CA ASP A 630 20.15 8.81 24.53
C ASP A 630 19.24 8.34 23.38
N GLU A 631 19.68 7.29 22.69
CA GLU A 631 18.98 6.71 21.53
C GLU A 631 17.71 5.94 21.91
N SER A 632 17.47 5.65 23.20
CA SER A 632 16.22 5.02 23.66
C SER A 632 14.98 5.89 23.40
N GLY A 633 15.18 7.20 23.24
CA GLY A 633 14.13 8.14 22.80
C GLY A 633 13.72 8.01 21.33
N ILE A 634 14.22 7.01 20.59
CA ILE A 634 13.86 6.71 19.20
C ILE A 634 13.10 5.38 19.17
N MET A 635 11.82 5.44 18.84
CA MET A 635 11.00 4.26 18.62
C MET A 635 10.31 4.33 17.27
N ALA A 636 10.68 3.45 16.35
CA ALA A 636 10.07 3.34 15.03
C ALA A 636 8.90 2.34 15.04
N LEU A 637 7.93 2.53 14.14
CA LEU A 637 6.79 1.63 13.96
C LEU A 637 6.65 1.24 12.48
N GLU A 638 6.60 -0.06 12.23
CA GLU A 638 6.16 -0.65 10.98
C GLU A 638 4.86 -1.41 11.23
N TRP A 639 3.80 -1.05 10.49
CA TRP A 639 2.50 -1.69 10.62
C TRP A 639 2.06 -2.29 9.29
N ASP A 640 1.88 -3.60 9.28
CA ASP A 640 1.29 -4.32 8.18
C ASP A 640 -0.24 -4.39 8.32
N CYS A 641 -0.95 -3.84 7.34
CA CYS A 641 -2.41 -3.84 7.26
C CYS A 641 -3.00 -4.92 6.33
N ARG A 642 -2.20 -5.92 5.92
CA ARG A 642 -2.63 -6.98 4.98
C ARG A 642 -3.42 -8.13 5.63
N SER A 643 -3.26 -8.33 6.94
CA SER A 643 -3.80 -9.46 7.72
C SER A 643 -5.28 -9.35 8.10
#